data_AF-A0A6J7JF92-F1
#
_entry.id   AF-A0A6J7JF92-F1
#
_cell.length_a   1.000
_cell.length_b   1.000
_cell.length_c   1.000
_cell.angle_alpha   90.00
_cell.angle_beta   90.00
_cell.angle_gamma   90.00
#
_symmetry.space_group_name_H-M   'P 1'
#
loop_
_entity.id
_entity.type
_entity.pdbx_description
1 polymer ?
#
loop_
_entity_poly.entity_id
_entity_poly.type
_entity_poly.pdbx_seq_one_letter_code
_entity_poly.pdbx_strand_id
1 'polypeptide(L)'
;MAAGLMRDQLIHLILEFEEDLRSLLRKHVLTVRNESQVFRAVKEKLDDRKRKEARNSDEALESLYFLDLSDEIELLRTWAEDLPHETRVALRAINDPGRLIRVRNLVMHARPLAESDRDFTVRTLDEVSRKGIDGPRLRAAIQRLENDPHWSPSVVEIATASRVLHNIPRADFEDIGLIGRVEEQADLLSKLLELPKKRSRILTLVGQGGVGKTALALQVLDNLIYDQSCPYDLVAWVSLKTEDLTAQGVEAVANAVTDLVAAASVLIRPMDDSSQLSSADELSAALDGLTSLIVIDNIETVDGSEVIDFTDAMPEGTSFLLTSRIGLGQLERVVPLLGLKEERAAHLLRCLFENLGETSYSKTENSLLIRDFVRHLGTAPLALRWFATGVASGSDPHFLIQNKELVVRFCIENVFESLDETSKHVARIMAAVNDPLMAAEIGQFMDDFEFDAVRRSLQAFVQRNLVRVSARSGTTHHIYELDVSLREYVERFSPLSQSEMVAMRRADETRRREAQKRREWSTNNPFSPSAMRGGDEHLPAQTLLVYATRILHNSIQALDTATFEKEITTLLNRATDIDASYWENYRVAGYIYGQSRQIASAEANFKKALELAQTETDCAFVHYWHAQFLTSISATERAVEHARRAHEVLDDPHSAVTLAQPLMHLGNLDEPEQLLIGAMASEHSKTRIIAATTLLDLRRRKAEAAYWGKDFVSARDLLKSCFDLADDAKAQGQIDDRINKHLAKTAAEALSVARSFLDGELVKRAVGYLREIPEIGTNRPSFDRARAFARQILDDGLTEPELCAALESILGEGSLGELNTSPTGPTSRRLKGVIRNWMVEKGYGFIESDDIEEDIFLWQGDLRSGKDLLFMTQGRPVEFTVRTREKGSQAFDVELAVPPLADEQIGRSVVVTSYNPTRIIARDTRTGTLVIGVTGESERFSDKTVPQVNSVLIVDLVWEMQEWRIA
;
A
#
# COMPACT_ATOMS: atom_id res chain seq x y z
N MET A 1 -46.07 -18.81 8.49
CA MET A 1 -47.32 -19.61 8.55
C MET A 1 -47.32 -20.80 7.58
N ALA A 2 -46.81 -20.68 6.35
CA ALA A 2 -46.79 -21.79 5.38
C ALA A 2 -45.93 -23.00 5.79
N ALA A 3 -44.81 -22.78 6.49
CA ALA A 3 -43.88 -23.83 6.94
C ALA A 3 -44.52 -24.89 7.85
N GLY A 4 -45.18 -24.45 8.92
CA GLY A 4 -45.88 -25.34 9.87
C GLY A 4 -46.98 -26.14 9.19
N LEU A 5 -47.70 -25.48 8.27
CA LEU A 5 -48.71 -26.10 7.42
C LEU A 5 -48.16 -27.32 6.65
N MET A 6 -46.97 -27.22 6.05
CA MET A 6 -46.40 -28.28 5.21
C MET A 6 -45.97 -29.52 6.02
N ARG A 7 -45.47 -29.31 7.23
CA ARG A 7 -45.09 -30.39 8.15
C ARG A 7 -46.32 -31.09 8.71
N ASP A 8 -47.30 -30.31 9.18
CA ASP A 8 -48.52 -30.85 9.78
C ASP A 8 -49.29 -31.70 8.76
N GLN A 9 -49.29 -31.28 7.49
CA GLN A 9 -49.78 -32.09 6.36
C GLN A 9 -49.05 -33.44 6.24
N LEU A 10 -47.71 -33.46 6.32
CA LEU A 10 -46.93 -34.69 6.28
C LEU A 10 -47.17 -35.59 7.50
N ILE A 11 -47.24 -35.00 8.71
CA ILE A 11 -47.60 -35.74 9.94
C ILE A 11 -48.92 -36.45 9.73
N HIS A 12 -49.95 -35.70 9.34
CA HIS A 12 -51.29 -36.24 9.16
C HIS A 12 -51.34 -37.31 8.08
N LEU A 13 -50.69 -37.10 6.92
CA LEU A 13 -50.64 -38.11 5.86
C LEU A 13 -50.01 -39.42 6.34
N ILE A 14 -48.91 -39.33 7.09
CA ILE A 14 -48.19 -40.51 7.58
C ILE A 14 -48.99 -41.20 8.70
N LEU A 15 -49.59 -40.46 9.63
CA LEU A 15 -50.41 -41.04 10.70
C LEU A 15 -51.64 -41.78 10.14
N GLU A 16 -52.35 -41.20 9.16
CA GLU A 16 -53.49 -41.88 8.54
C GLU A 16 -53.06 -43.10 7.73
N PHE A 17 -51.86 -43.07 7.15
CA PHE A 17 -51.28 -44.24 6.50
C PHE A 17 -50.96 -45.36 7.51
N GLU A 18 -50.30 -45.05 8.63
CA GLU A 18 -50.02 -46.02 9.71
C GLU A 18 -51.31 -46.66 10.24
N GLU A 19 -52.37 -45.86 10.47
CA GLU A 19 -53.69 -46.37 10.87
C GLU A 19 -54.31 -47.32 9.84
N ASP A 20 -54.23 -46.99 8.55
CA ASP A 20 -54.72 -47.87 7.48
C ASP A 20 -53.90 -49.17 7.40
N LEU A 21 -52.58 -49.13 7.59
CA LEU A 21 -51.74 -50.34 7.66
C LEU A 21 -52.12 -51.24 8.85
N ARG A 22 -52.33 -50.65 10.03
CA ARG A 22 -52.79 -51.38 11.23
C ARG A 22 -54.17 -52.00 11.02
N SER A 23 -55.08 -51.27 10.36
CA SER A 23 -56.41 -51.78 9.98
C SER A 23 -56.31 -53.00 9.05
N LEU A 24 -55.41 -52.97 8.06
CA LEU A 24 -55.16 -54.09 7.16
C LEU A 24 -54.62 -55.32 7.88
N LEU A 25 -53.65 -55.15 8.78
CA LEU A 25 -53.14 -56.23 9.63
C LEU A 25 -54.27 -56.85 10.48
N ARG A 26 -55.10 -56.00 11.09
CA ARG A 26 -56.25 -56.44 11.91
C ARG A 26 -57.28 -57.21 11.08
N LYS A 27 -57.63 -56.71 9.89
CA LYS A 27 -58.71 -57.25 9.05
C LYS A 27 -58.34 -58.52 8.29
N HIS A 28 -57.11 -58.61 7.77
CA HIS A 28 -56.71 -59.66 6.83
C HIS A 28 -55.73 -60.68 7.40
N VAL A 29 -54.86 -60.27 8.35
CA VAL A 29 -53.82 -61.16 8.87
C VAL A 29 -54.22 -61.75 10.23
N LEU A 30 -54.62 -60.90 11.18
CA LEU A 30 -54.96 -61.33 12.55
C LEU A 30 -56.33 -62.04 12.66
N THR A 31 -57.17 -61.97 11.63
CA THR A 31 -58.42 -62.75 11.54
C THR A 31 -58.19 -64.21 11.17
N VAL A 32 -57.06 -64.52 10.51
CA VAL A 32 -56.75 -65.85 9.98
C VAL A 32 -55.56 -66.50 10.70
N ARG A 33 -54.73 -65.71 11.39
CA ARG A 33 -53.52 -66.17 12.09
C ARG A 33 -53.49 -65.73 13.55
N ASN A 34 -52.83 -66.53 14.38
CA ASN A 34 -52.60 -66.19 15.78
C ASN A 34 -51.60 -65.03 15.93
N GLU A 35 -51.93 -64.11 16.82
CA GLU A 35 -51.15 -62.91 17.12
C GLU A 35 -49.67 -63.21 17.46
N SER A 36 -49.43 -64.24 18.26
CA SER A 36 -48.08 -64.67 18.67
C SER A 36 -47.22 -65.15 17.50
N GLN A 37 -47.87 -65.66 16.44
CA GLN A 37 -47.21 -66.11 15.22
C GLN A 37 -46.92 -64.93 14.29
N VAL A 38 -47.87 -64.00 14.18
CA VAL A 38 -47.74 -62.81 13.32
C VAL A 38 -46.61 -61.91 13.80
N PHE A 39 -46.54 -61.62 15.10
CA PHE A 39 -45.55 -60.68 15.65
C PHE A 39 -44.21 -61.33 16.01
N ARG A 40 -43.97 -62.60 15.66
CA ARG A 40 -42.74 -63.32 16.05
C ARG A 40 -41.45 -62.58 15.66
N ALA A 41 -41.41 -61.96 14.48
CA ALA A 41 -40.24 -61.25 13.97
C ALA A 41 -39.94 -59.94 14.72
N VAL A 42 -40.97 -59.27 15.25
CA VAL A 42 -40.86 -57.96 15.93
C VAL A 42 -41.07 -58.07 17.45
N LYS A 43 -41.26 -59.28 17.97
CA LYS A 43 -41.69 -59.54 19.35
C LYS A 43 -40.81 -58.87 20.41
N GLU A 44 -39.49 -58.97 20.26
CA GLU A 44 -38.55 -58.39 21.23
C GLU A 44 -38.64 -56.86 21.27
N LYS A 45 -38.71 -56.21 20.10
CA LYS A 45 -38.89 -54.75 19.99
C LYS A 45 -40.24 -54.31 20.54
N LEU A 46 -41.29 -55.06 20.23
CA LEU A 46 -42.65 -54.80 20.68
C LEU A 46 -42.77 -54.92 22.20
N ASP A 47 -42.19 -55.97 22.79
CA ASP A 47 -42.17 -56.18 24.25
C ASP A 47 -41.36 -55.09 24.96
N ASP A 48 -40.25 -54.60 24.37
CA ASP A 48 -39.48 -53.48 24.91
C ASP A 48 -40.27 -52.16 24.92
N ARG A 49 -40.99 -51.85 23.82
CA ARG A 49 -41.87 -50.66 23.74
C ARG A 49 -43.03 -50.74 24.72
N LYS A 50 -43.69 -51.90 24.80
CA LYS A 50 -44.73 -52.18 25.80
C LYS A 50 -44.24 -51.93 27.22
N ARG A 51 -43.02 -52.37 27.56
CA ARG A 51 -42.43 -52.14 28.90
C ARG A 51 -42.12 -50.67 29.17
N LYS A 52 -41.73 -49.90 28.14
CA LYS A 52 -41.43 -48.47 28.26
C LYS A 52 -42.70 -47.64 28.48
N GLU A 53 -43.79 -47.96 27.79
CA GLU A 53 -45.08 -47.24 27.91
C GLU A 53 -45.96 -47.72 29.08
N ALA A 54 -45.90 -49.00 29.46
CA ALA A 54 -46.65 -49.53 30.63
C ALA A 54 -46.21 -48.93 31.98
N ARG A 55 -45.16 -48.11 32.01
CA ARG A 55 -44.82 -47.29 33.19
C ARG A 55 -45.70 -46.05 33.34
N ASN A 56 -46.45 -45.65 32.29
CA ASN A 56 -47.18 -44.38 32.21
C ASN A 56 -48.71 -44.51 32.07
N SER A 57 -49.29 -45.72 31.90
CA SER A 57 -50.76 -45.89 31.85
C SER A 57 -51.23 -47.26 32.32
N ASP A 58 -52.44 -47.31 32.93
CA ASP A 58 -53.08 -48.50 33.52
C ASP A 58 -54.01 -49.25 32.52
N GLU A 59 -54.06 -48.86 31.24
CA GLU A 59 -54.94 -49.47 30.24
C GLU A 59 -54.24 -50.56 29.41
N ALA A 60 -54.92 -51.69 29.23
CA ALA A 60 -54.46 -52.79 28.38
C ALA A 60 -54.64 -52.45 26.88
N LEU A 61 -53.63 -51.82 26.29
CA LEU A 61 -53.60 -51.48 24.85
C LEU A 61 -53.30 -52.72 23.97
N GLU A 62 -53.93 -52.79 22.80
CA GLU A 62 -53.69 -53.85 21.82
C GLU A 62 -52.25 -53.84 21.29
N SER A 63 -51.68 -55.01 20.97
CA SER A 63 -50.30 -55.11 20.45
C SER A 63 -50.05 -54.28 19.19
N LEU A 64 -51.06 -54.10 18.34
CA LEU A 64 -50.95 -53.25 17.15
C LEU A 64 -50.59 -51.80 17.47
N TYR A 65 -50.92 -51.31 18.66
CA TYR A 65 -50.61 -49.94 19.11
C TYR A 65 -49.11 -49.68 19.23
N PHE A 66 -48.31 -50.71 19.50
CA PHE A 66 -46.87 -50.59 19.77
C PHE A 66 -46.00 -50.82 18.53
N LEU A 67 -46.61 -51.04 17.37
CA LEU A 67 -45.90 -51.14 16.10
C LEU A 67 -45.49 -49.76 15.61
N ASP A 68 -44.31 -49.67 14.99
CA ASP A 68 -43.94 -48.49 14.20
C ASP A 68 -44.18 -48.75 12.71
N LEU A 69 -44.05 -47.70 11.89
CA LEU A 69 -44.20 -47.81 10.43
C LEU A 69 -43.30 -48.88 9.80
N SER A 70 -42.10 -49.12 10.36
CA SER A 70 -41.20 -50.16 9.85
C SER A 70 -41.79 -51.54 10.10
N ASP A 71 -42.27 -51.80 11.31
CA ASP A 71 -42.88 -53.06 11.70
C ASP A 71 -44.18 -53.31 10.92
N GLU A 72 -45.02 -52.29 10.73
CA GLU A 72 -46.28 -52.38 9.97
C GLU A 72 -46.02 -52.81 8.52
N ILE A 73 -45.08 -52.16 7.83
CA ILE A 73 -44.71 -52.48 6.45
C ILE A 73 -44.06 -53.88 6.38
N GLU A 74 -43.17 -54.21 7.31
CA GLU A 74 -42.48 -55.51 7.38
C GLU A 74 -43.49 -56.65 7.56
N LEU A 75 -44.42 -56.51 8.50
CA LEU A 75 -45.43 -57.53 8.79
C LEU A 75 -46.39 -57.74 7.61
N LEU A 76 -46.89 -56.66 6.99
CA LEU A 76 -47.76 -56.78 5.81
C LEU A 76 -47.05 -57.40 4.60
N ARG A 77 -45.75 -57.13 4.43
CA ARG A 77 -44.94 -57.79 3.38
C ARG A 77 -44.67 -59.25 3.70
N THR A 78 -44.43 -59.58 4.97
CA THR A 78 -44.21 -60.95 5.44
C THR A 78 -45.44 -61.83 5.23
N TRP A 79 -46.62 -61.30 5.53
CA TRP A 79 -47.91 -61.99 5.41
C TRP A 79 -48.67 -61.60 4.15
N ALA A 80 -47.95 -61.25 3.08
CA ALA A 80 -48.55 -60.75 1.86
C ALA A 80 -49.56 -61.73 1.24
N GLU A 81 -49.36 -63.05 1.37
CA GLU A 81 -50.26 -64.08 0.82
C GLU A 81 -51.68 -64.02 1.39
N ASP A 82 -51.84 -63.51 2.61
CA ASP A 82 -53.14 -63.37 3.27
C ASP A 82 -53.85 -62.04 2.90
N LEU A 83 -53.19 -61.18 2.11
CA LEU A 83 -53.72 -59.88 1.68
C LEU A 83 -54.40 -59.96 0.29
N PRO A 84 -55.40 -59.10 0.04
CA PRO A 84 -55.97 -58.91 -1.30
C PRO A 84 -54.90 -58.60 -2.36
N HIS A 85 -55.16 -58.97 -3.61
CA HIS A 85 -54.21 -58.78 -4.71
C HIS A 85 -53.85 -57.29 -4.88
N GLU A 86 -54.85 -56.41 -4.79
CA GLU A 86 -54.70 -54.96 -4.91
C GLU A 86 -53.80 -54.40 -3.80
N THR A 87 -53.99 -54.82 -2.55
CA THR A 87 -53.15 -54.44 -1.41
C THR A 87 -51.70 -54.85 -1.59
N ARG A 88 -51.46 -56.08 -2.09
CA ARG A 88 -50.10 -56.56 -2.39
C ARG A 88 -49.41 -55.71 -3.46
N VAL A 89 -50.14 -55.31 -4.50
CA VAL A 89 -49.60 -54.46 -5.58
C VAL A 89 -49.28 -53.07 -5.04
N ALA A 90 -50.15 -52.49 -4.22
CA ALA A 90 -49.94 -51.18 -3.61
C ALA A 90 -48.72 -51.15 -2.66
N LEU A 91 -48.53 -52.18 -1.82
CA LEU A 91 -47.36 -52.27 -0.91
C LEU A 91 -46.01 -52.36 -1.64
N ARG A 92 -46.00 -52.87 -2.88
CA ARG A 92 -44.81 -52.88 -3.74
C ARG A 92 -44.47 -51.50 -4.32
N ALA A 93 -45.41 -50.56 -4.33
CA ALA A 93 -45.18 -49.20 -4.80
C ALA A 93 -44.28 -48.39 -3.85
N ILE A 94 -44.15 -48.83 -2.60
CA ILE A 94 -43.19 -48.29 -1.63
C ILE A 94 -41.80 -48.81 -2.01
N ASN A 95 -41.20 -48.19 -3.04
CA ASN A 95 -39.92 -48.59 -3.62
C ASN A 95 -38.74 -48.37 -2.65
N ASP A 96 -38.83 -47.36 -1.78
CA ASP A 96 -37.81 -47.03 -0.77
C ASP A 96 -38.47 -46.84 0.62
N PRO A 97 -38.80 -47.95 1.31
CA PRO A 97 -39.41 -47.87 2.63
C PRO A 97 -38.47 -47.24 3.66
N GLY A 98 -37.14 -47.41 3.51
CA GLY A 98 -36.15 -46.83 4.41
C GLY A 98 -36.19 -45.31 4.40
N ARG A 99 -36.32 -44.70 3.21
CA ARG A 99 -36.51 -43.26 3.09
C ARG A 99 -37.84 -42.79 3.67
N LEU A 100 -38.95 -43.50 3.43
CA LEU A 100 -40.25 -43.13 4.00
C LEU A 100 -40.23 -43.17 5.55
N ILE A 101 -39.61 -44.21 6.12
CA ILE A 101 -39.41 -44.33 7.57
C ILE A 101 -38.50 -43.20 8.10
N ARG A 102 -37.43 -42.85 7.35
CA ARG A 102 -36.58 -41.70 7.71
C ARG A 102 -37.38 -40.41 7.75
N VAL A 103 -38.17 -40.12 6.72
CA VAL A 103 -38.99 -38.90 6.67
C VAL A 103 -40.01 -38.91 7.80
N ARG A 104 -40.71 -40.02 8.03
CA ARG A 104 -41.62 -40.18 9.17
C ARG A 104 -40.93 -39.78 10.48
N ASN A 105 -39.74 -40.32 10.75
CA ASN A 105 -39.01 -39.98 11.96
C ASN A 105 -38.62 -38.50 12.00
N LEU A 106 -38.14 -37.91 10.90
CA LEU A 106 -37.83 -36.47 10.85
C LEU A 106 -39.05 -35.62 11.18
N VAL A 107 -40.19 -35.90 10.53
CA VAL A 107 -41.42 -35.14 10.69
C VAL A 107 -42.00 -35.29 12.10
N MET A 108 -42.03 -36.50 12.68
CA MET A 108 -42.53 -36.72 14.04
C MET A 108 -41.64 -36.07 15.13
N HIS A 109 -40.35 -35.84 14.87
CA HIS A 109 -39.36 -35.35 15.85
C HIS A 109 -38.99 -33.87 15.71
N ALA A 110 -39.85 -33.02 15.14
CA ALA A 110 -39.53 -31.61 14.91
C ALA A 110 -38.30 -31.32 13.98
N ARG A 111 -37.67 -32.34 13.36
CA ARG A 111 -36.41 -32.19 12.58
C ARG A 111 -36.60 -31.55 11.19
N PRO A 112 -35.63 -30.77 10.68
CA PRO A 112 -35.62 -30.22 9.33
C PRO A 112 -35.62 -31.31 8.25
N LEU A 113 -36.39 -31.08 7.18
CA LEU A 113 -36.49 -31.99 6.04
C LEU A 113 -35.42 -31.70 4.99
N ALA A 114 -34.97 -32.74 4.29
CA ALA A 114 -34.16 -32.56 3.09
C ALA A 114 -35.04 -32.07 1.92
N GLU A 115 -34.42 -31.40 0.95
CA GLU A 115 -35.05 -30.71 -0.20
C GLU A 115 -36.15 -31.53 -0.92
N SER A 116 -36.02 -32.85 -1.02
CA SER A 116 -36.95 -33.71 -1.76
C SER A 116 -37.84 -34.61 -0.90
N ASP A 117 -37.80 -34.46 0.43
CA ASP A 117 -38.45 -35.40 1.34
C ASP A 117 -39.97 -35.27 1.38
N ARG A 118 -40.50 -34.05 1.28
CA ARG A 118 -41.95 -33.81 1.15
C ARG A 118 -42.48 -34.43 -0.13
N ASP A 119 -41.88 -34.03 -1.25
CA ASP A 119 -42.23 -34.46 -2.60
C ASP A 119 -42.19 -35.98 -2.75
N PHE A 120 -41.12 -36.59 -2.25
CA PHE A 120 -40.98 -38.04 -2.22
C PHE A 120 -42.13 -38.69 -1.44
N THR A 121 -42.45 -38.17 -0.25
CA THR A 121 -43.46 -38.76 0.64
C THR A 121 -44.86 -38.65 0.04
N VAL A 122 -45.25 -37.46 -0.41
CA VAL A 122 -46.56 -37.23 -1.03
C VAL A 122 -46.74 -38.11 -2.27
N ARG A 123 -45.75 -38.14 -3.17
CA ARG A 123 -45.80 -38.98 -4.38
C ARG A 123 -45.89 -40.47 -4.06
N THR A 124 -45.12 -40.93 -3.08
CA THR A 124 -45.13 -42.36 -2.69
C THR A 124 -46.49 -42.77 -2.14
N LEU A 125 -47.06 -41.97 -1.23
CA LEU A 125 -48.35 -42.27 -0.61
C LEU A 125 -49.53 -42.15 -1.60
N ASP A 126 -49.46 -41.19 -2.52
CA ASP A 126 -50.41 -41.06 -3.64
C ASP A 126 -50.33 -42.26 -4.60
N GLU A 127 -49.14 -42.73 -4.94
CA GLU A 127 -48.98 -43.93 -5.77
C GLU A 127 -49.54 -45.19 -5.07
N VAL A 128 -49.31 -45.34 -3.75
CA VAL A 128 -49.87 -46.42 -2.94
C VAL A 128 -51.41 -46.36 -2.92
N SER A 129 -51.98 -45.16 -2.74
CA SER A 129 -53.43 -44.94 -2.76
C SER A 129 -54.05 -45.31 -4.11
N ARG A 130 -53.45 -44.84 -5.23
CA ARG A 130 -53.96 -45.11 -6.60
C ARG A 130 -53.86 -46.58 -7.01
N LYS A 131 -52.91 -47.34 -6.47
CA LYS A 131 -52.75 -48.78 -6.76
C LYS A 131 -53.70 -49.68 -5.98
N GLY A 132 -54.67 -49.10 -5.25
CA GLY A 132 -55.81 -49.83 -4.71
C GLY A 132 -55.62 -50.39 -3.31
N ILE A 133 -54.75 -49.80 -2.47
CA ILE A 133 -54.76 -50.11 -1.05
C ILE A 133 -56.14 -49.81 -0.44
N ASP A 134 -56.68 -50.72 0.37
CA ASP A 134 -57.92 -50.52 1.13
C ASP A 134 -57.62 -49.61 2.35
N GLY A 135 -57.32 -48.34 2.06
CA GLY A 135 -56.96 -47.31 3.02
C GLY A 135 -57.86 -46.07 2.86
N PRO A 136 -59.06 -46.06 3.46
CA PRO A 136 -60.00 -44.94 3.31
C PRO A 136 -59.48 -43.66 3.96
N ARG A 137 -58.63 -43.75 5.00
CA ARG A 137 -58.11 -42.59 5.72
C ARG A 137 -57.04 -41.86 4.92
N LEU A 138 -56.05 -42.60 4.41
CA LEU A 138 -55.02 -42.06 3.52
C LEU A 138 -55.64 -41.41 2.28
N ARG A 139 -56.62 -42.09 1.67
CA ARG A 139 -57.31 -41.56 0.49
C ARG A 139 -58.03 -40.25 0.77
N ALA A 140 -58.71 -40.14 1.92
CA ALA A 140 -59.36 -38.92 2.34
C ALA A 140 -58.35 -37.79 2.62
N ALA A 141 -57.20 -38.11 3.24
CA ALA A 141 -56.14 -37.14 3.51
C ALA A 141 -55.50 -36.60 2.22
N ILE A 142 -55.21 -37.47 1.24
CA ILE A 142 -54.68 -37.08 -0.07
C ILE A 142 -55.70 -36.23 -0.84
N GLN A 143 -56.97 -36.64 -0.85
CA GLN A 143 -58.01 -35.87 -1.54
C GLN A 143 -58.21 -34.47 -0.91
N ARG A 144 -58.07 -34.34 0.41
CA ARG A 144 -58.08 -33.02 1.08
C ARG A 144 -56.90 -32.17 0.64
N LEU A 145 -55.70 -32.73 0.59
CA LEU A 145 -54.50 -32.02 0.15
C LEU A 145 -54.56 -31.62 -1.34
N GLU A 146 -55.14 -32.45 -2.20
CA GLU A 146 -55.35 -32.14 -3.63
C GLU A 146 -56.38 -31.02 -3.83
N ASN A 147 -57.47 -31.01 -3.04
CA ASN A 147 -58.52 -30.01 -3.13
C ASN A 147 -58.14 -28.66 -2.51
N ASP A 148 -57.33 -28.67 -1.45
CA ASP A 148 -56.83 -27.50 -0.76
C ASP A 148 -55.36 -27.69 -0.37
N PRO A 149 -54.41 -27.22 -1.19
CA PRO A 149 -52.98 -27.28 -0.89
C PRO A 149 -52.57 -26.53 0.38
N HIS A 150 -53.43 -25.62 0.86
CA HIS A 150 -53.23 -24.83 2.09
C HIS A 150 -54.02 -25.40 3.29
N TRP A 151 -54.55 -26.61 3.17
CA TRP A 151 -55.23 -27.26 4.28
C TRP A 151 -54.26 -27.51 5.44
N SER A 152 -54.66 -27.09 6.65
CA SER A 152 -53.93 -27.36 7.89
C SER A 152 -54.70 -28.39 8.72
N PRO A 153 -54.09 -29.53 9.06
CA PRO A 153 -54.69 -30.45 10.02
C PRO A 153 -54.62 -29.89 11.45
N SER A 154 -55.50 -30.38 12.32
CA SER A 154 -55.47 -30.08 13.75
C SER A 154 -54.14 -30.56 14.34
N VAL A 155 -53.39 -29.66 14.99
CA VAL A 155 -52.06 -29.95 15.53
C VAL A 155 -52.13 -31.16 16.48
N VAL A 156 -51.42 -32.22 16.13
CA VAL A 156 -51.08 -33.29 17.07
C VAL A 156 -49.76 -32.85 17.69
N GLU A 157 -49.77 -32.42 18.96
CA GLU A 157 -48.53 -32.23 19.71
C GLU A 157 -47.86 -33.59 19.92
N ILE A 158 -46.89 -33.92 19.08
CA ILE A 158 -46.09 -35.12 19.25
C ILE A 158 -45.01 -34.78 20.28
N ALA A 159 -45.30 -35.07 21.54
CA ALA A 159 -44.33 -35.00 22.63
C ALA A 159 -43.18 -35.98 22.32
N THR A 160 -42.07 -35.47 21.79
CA THR A 160 -40.87 -36.27 21.56
C THR A 160 -39.85 -35.94 22.65
N ALA A 161 -39.74 -36.83 23.63
CA ALA A 161 -38.78 -36.69 24.71
C ALA A 161 -37.36 -36.86 24.16
N SER A 162 -36.66 -35.75 23.93
CA SER A 162 -35.20 -35.73 23.78
C SER A 162 -34.56 -36.22 25.09
N ARG A 163 -33.44 -36.95 24.98
CA ARG A 163 -32.62 -37.29 26.16
C ARG A 163 -31.93 -36.06 26.74
N VAL A 164 -31.64 -35.08 25.89
CA VAL A 164 -30.94 -33.83 26.20
C VAL A 164 -31.99 -32.75 26.48
N LEU A 165 -31.87 -32.03 27.59
CA LEU A 165 -32.73 -30.87 27.86
C LEU A 165 -32.37 -29.74 26.90
N HIS A 166 -33.36 -29.07 26.29
CA HIS A 166 -33.09 -27.96 25.38
C HIS A 166 -34.24 -26.96 25.21
N ASN A 167 -33.92 -25.75 24.75
CA ASN A 167 -34.85 -24.71 24.32
C ASN A 167 -34.53 -24.21 22.89
N ILE A 168 -33.88 -25.03 22.07
CA ILE A 168 -33.51 -24.68 20.69
C ILE A 168 -34.75 -24.16 19.93
N PRO A 169 -34.70 -22.96 19.33
CA PRO A 169 -35.84 -22.39 18.62
C PRO A 169 -36.07 -23.10 17.28
N ARG A 170 -37.29 -22.99 16.75
CA ARG A 170 -37.60 -23.48 15.40
C ARG A 170 -36.82 -22.72 14.34
N ALA A 171 -36.35 -23.43 13.32
CA ALA A 171 -35.60 -22.84 12.22
C ALA A 171 -36.51 -22.10 11.24
N ASP A 172 -36.11 -20.90 10.82
CA ASP A 172 -36.84 -20.05 9.86
C ASP A 172 -36.66 -20.48 8.38
N PHE A 173 -35.91 -21.56 8.14
CA PHE A 173 -35.63 -22.20 6.85
C PHE A 173 -36.20 -23.63 6.75
N GLU A 174 -37.06 -24.07 7.67
CA GLU A 174 -37.70 -25.40 7.61
C GLU A 174 -38.41 -25.67 6.27
N ASP A 175 -38.94 -24.61 5.65
CA ASP A 175 -39.72 -24.63 4.41
C ASP A 175 -38.96 -25.20 3.21
N ILE A 176 -37.65 -24.95 3.15
CA ILE A 176 -36.77 -25.28 2.03
C ILE A 176 -35.55 -26.12 2.44
N GLY A 177 -35.29 -26.25 3.74
CA GLY A 177 -34.09 -26.87 4.30
C GLY A 177 -32.83 -26.01 4.16
N LEU A 178 -31.75 -26.41 4.84
CA LEU A 178 -30.46 -25.72 4.78
C LEU A 178 -29.68 -26.11 3.51
N ILE A 179 -29.69 -25.24 2.51
CA ILE A 179 -29.10 -25.51 1.19
C ILE A 179 -27.59 -25.25 1.16
N GLY A 180 -26.84 -26.22 0.61
CA GLY A 180 -25.45 -26.02 0.18
C GLY A 180 -24.39 -25.99 1.29
N ARG A 181 -24.73 -26.46 2.50
CA ARG A 181 -23.87 -26.38 3.71
C ARG A 181 -23.49 -27.75 4.32
N VAL A 182 -23.47 -28.81 3.51
CA VAL A 182 -23.27 -30.18 4.03
C VAL A 182 -21.89 -30.36 4.66
N GLU A 183 -20.85 -29.79 4.04
CA GLU A 183 -19.48 -29.86 4.54
C GLU A 183 -19.34 -29.08 5.85
N GLU A 184 -19.89 -27.86 5.92
CA GLU A 184 -19.85 -27.01 7.10
C GLU A 184 -20.67 -27.59 8.26
N GLN A 185 -21.79 -28.26 7.98
CA GLN A 185 -22.57 -28.99 9.00
C GLN A 185 -21.75 -30.11 9.63
N ALA A 186 -21.10 -30.94 8.81
CA ALA A 186 -20.28 -32.05 9.29
C ALA A 186 -19.08 -31.55 10.11
N ASP A 187 -18.41 -30.50 9.65
CA ASP A 187 -17.28 -29.87 10.35
C ASP A 187 -17.72 -29.29 11.71
N LEU A 188 -18.80 -28.51 11.75
CA LEU A 188 -19.31 -27.93 12.99
C LEU A 188 -19.78 -29.00 13.99
N LEU A 189 -20.51 -30.02 13.52
CA LEU A 189 -20.96 -31.14 14.36
C LEU A 189 -19.76 -31.85 15.00
N SER A 190 -18.73 -32.17 14.20
CA SER A 190 -17.52 -32.84 14.71
C SER A 190 -16.82 -32.00 15.78
N LYS A 191 -16.73 -30.69 15.58
CA LYS A 191 -16.14 -29.76 16.54
C LYS A 191 -16.93 -29.68 17.84
N LEU A 192 -18.27 -29.66 17.78
CA LEU A 192 -19.14 -29.63 18.95
C LEU A 192 -19.08 -30.94 19.75
N LEU A 193 -18.96 -32.10 19.10
CA LEU A 193 -18.78 -33.40 19.78
C LEU A 193 -17.44 -33.50 20.51
N GLU A 194 -16.39 -32.85 19.99
CA GLU A 194 -15.06 -32.85 20.61
C GLU A 194 -14.83 -31.70 21.59
N LEU A 195 -15.67 -30.67 21.58
CA LEU A 195 -15.48 -29.43 22.33
C LEU A 195 -15.27 -29.63 23.84
N PRO A 196 -16.00 -30.54 24.53
CA PRO A 196 -15.79 -30.77 25.96
C PRO A 196 -14.40 -31.33 26.30
N LYS A 197 -13.69 -31.90 25.31
CA LYS A 197 -12.35 -32.47 25.46
C LYS A 197 -11.24 -31.44 25.17
N LYS A 198 -11.58 -30.23 24.73
CA LYS A 198 -10.61 -29.18 24.38
C LYS A 198 -10.30 -28.29 25.57
N ARG A 199 -9.13 -27.62 25.52
CA ARG A 199 -8.72 -26.62 26.53
C ARG A 199 -9.59 -25.37 26.49
N SER A 200 -9.75 -24.78 25.30
CA SER A 200 -10.76 -23.74 25.06
C SER A 200 -12.05 -24.43 24.64
N ARG A 201 -13.12 -24.19 25.41
CA ARG A 201 -14.47 -24.71 25.19
C ARG A 201 -15.40 -23.70 24.54
N ILE A 202 -14.84 -22.62 23.99
CA ILE A 202 -15.57 -21.57 23.28
C ILE A 202 -15.33 -21.79 21.78
N LEU A 203 -16.41 -22.00 21.05
CA LEU A 203 -16.41 -22.14 19.59
C LEU A 203 -17.27 -21.01 19.00
N THR A 204 -16.72 -20.22 18.10
CA THR A 204 -17.42 -19.05 17.53
C THR A 204 -17.55 -19.18 16.03
N LEU A 205 -18.79 -19.18 15.53
CA LEU A 205 -19.09 -19.04 14.12
C LEU A 205 -18.96 -17.57 13.73
N VAL A 206 -17.95 -17.25 12.92
CA VAL A 206 -17.66 -15.88 12.47
C VAL A 206 -17.94 -15.76 10.97
N GLY A 207 -18.62 -14.69 10.57
CA GLY A 207 -18.93 -14.46 9.16
C GLY A 207 -19.77 -13.21 8.97
N GLN A 208 -19.87 -12.75 7.73
CA GLN A 208 -20.62 -11.55 7.39
C GLN A 208 -22.10 -11.64 7.81
N GLY A 209 -22.78 -10.48 7.91
CA GLY A 209 -24.22 -10.41 8.14
C GLY A 209 -24.98 -11.22 7.09
N GLY A 210 -26.00 -11.98 7.51
CA GLY A 210 -26.87 -12.71 6.58
C GLY A 210 -26.25 -13.92 5.87
N VAL A 211 -25.04 -14.35 6.23
CA VAL A 211 -24.34 -15.50 5.60
C VAL A 211 -24.89 -16.89 6.01
N GLY A 212 -25.72 -16.92 7.06
CA GLY A 212 -26.37 -18.14 7.56
C GLY A 212 -25.74 -18.78 8.80
N LYS A 213 -25.05 -18.02 9.67
CA LYS A 213 -24.43 -18.53 10.91
C LYS A 213 -25.47 -19.16 11.85
N THR A 214 -26.51 -18.41 12.17
CA THR A 214 -27.65 -18.85 12.99
C THR A 214 -28.31 -20.08 12.38
N ALA A 215 -28.54 -20.07 11.06
CA ALA A 215 -29.14 -21.19 10.36
C ALA A 215 -28.30 -22.47 10.42
N LEU A 216 -26.98 -22.34 10.24
CA LEU A 216 -26.05 -23.45 10.38
C LEU A 216 -26.01 -23.99 11.82
N ALA A 217 -25.96 -23.10 12.82
CA ALA A 217 -25.96 -23.47 14.23
C ALA A 217 -27.24 -24.26 14.57
N LEU A 218 -28.42 -23.73 14.26
CA LEU A 218 -29.70 -24.39 14.53
C LEU A 218 -29.79 -25.78 13.88
N GLN A 219 -29.40 -25.89 12.61
CA GLN A 219 -29.43 -27.17 11.90
C GLN A 219 -28.51 -28.23 12.55
N VAL A 220 -27.33 -27.81 13.01
CA VAL A 220 -26.37 -28.73 13.64
C VAL A 220 -26.79 -29.08 15.07
N LEU A 221 -27.33 -28.13 15.83
CA LEU A 221 -27.82 -28.37 17.19
C LEU A 221 -29.02 -29.33 17.20
N ASP A 222 -29.94 -29.19 16.24
CA ASP A 222 -31.04 -30.14 16.07
C ASP A 222 -30.52 -31.55 15.81
N ASN A 223 -29.51 -31.71 14.94
CA ASN A 223 -28.87 -33.00 14.73
C ASN A 223 -28.17 -33.53 15.99
N LEU A 224 -27.53 -32.63 16.77
CA LEU A 224 -26.75 -32.98 17.95
C LEU A 224 -27.61 -33.52 19.10
N ILE A 225 -28.74 -32.88 19.44
CA ILE A 225 -29.56 -33.28 20.61
C ILE A 225 -30.16 -34.69 20.49
N TYR A 226 -30.31 -35.19 19.26
CA TYR A 226 -30.82 -36.53 18.99
C TYR A 226 -29.74 -37.56 18.69
N ASP A 227 -28.47 -37.15 18.62
CA ASP A 227 -27.35 -38.05 18.42
C ASP A 227 -27.06 -38.82 19.72
N GLN A 228 -26.92 -40.15 19.63
CA GLN A 228 -26.59 -40.97 20.80
C GLN A 228 -25.20 -40.65 21.37
N SER A 229 -24.32 -40.08 20.54
CA SER A 229 -22.98 -39.64 20.92
C SER A 229 -22.93 -38.22 21.49
N CYS A 230 -24.08 -37.54 21.61
CA CYS A 230 -24.16 -36.21 22.21
C CYS A 230 -23.53 -36.21 23.61
N PRO A 231 -22.49 -35.39 23.85
CA PRO A 231 -21.78 -35.37 25.12
C PRO A 231 -22.42 -34.43 26.15
N TYR A 232 -23.57 -33.81 25.84
CA TYR A 232 -24.20 -32.78 26.66
C TYR A 232 -25.49 -33.29 27.28
N ASP A 233 -25.71 -32.94 28.54
CA ASP A 233 -26.97 -33.12 29.27
C ASP A 233 -27.98 -32.00 28.96
N LEU A 234 -27.47 -30.79 28.66
CA LEU A 234 -28.24 -29.58 28.38
C LEU A 234 -27.69 -28.85 27.14
N VAL A 235 -28.58 -28.41 26.25
CA VAL A 235 -28.28 -27.49 25.15
C VAL A 235 -29.22 -26.28 25.25
N ALA A 236 -28.70 -25.15 25.72
CA ALA A 236 -29.47 -23.93 25.94
C ALA A 236 -29.11 -22.86 24.90
N TRP A 237 -30.11 -22.25 24.29
CA TRP A 237 -30.01 -21.21 23.26
C TRP A 237 -30.60 -19.89 23.75
N VAL A 238 -29.92 -18.80 23.40
CA VAL A 238 -30.44 -17.44 23.50
C VAL A 238 -30.00 -16.63 22.27
N SER A 239 -30.86 -15.75 21.76
CA SER A 239 -30.51 -14.81 20.69
C SER A 239 -30.56 -13.39 21.22
N LEU A 240 -29.48 -12.65 20.99
CA LEU A 240 -29.31 -11.23 21.36
C LEU A 240 -29.65 -10.30 20.18
N LYS A 241 -30.54 -10.76 19.30
CA LYS A 241 -30.96 -10.06 18.09
C LYS A 241 -32.00 -8.98 18.42
N THR A 242 -31.73 -7.74 18.00
CA THR A 242 -32.59 -6.57 18.25
C THR A 242 -33.43 -6.15 17.04
N GLU A 243 -33.03 -6.52 15.82
CA GLU A 243 -33.65 -6.08 14.57
C GLU A 243 -33.74 -7.21 13.53
N ASP A 244 -34.78 -7.18 12.71
CA ASP A 244 -35.05 -8.11 11.60
C ASP A 244 -35.19 -7.37 10.26
N LEU A 245 -34.75 -8.02 9.17
CA LEU A 245 -34.91 -7.50 7.81
C LEU A 245 -36.09 -8.18 7.10
N THR A 246 -37.14 -7.41 6.82
CA THR A 246 -38.35 -7.85 6.10
C THR A 246 -38.39 -7.28 4.68
N ALA A 247 -39.36 -7.71 3.88
CA ALA A 247 -39.60 -7.13 2.56
C ALA A 247 -40.05 -5.65 2.63
N GLN A 248 -40.53 -5.18 3.78
CA GLN A 248 -40.97 -3.79 4.00
C GLN A 248 -39.88 -2.91 4.64
N GLY A 249 -38.82 -3.50 5.20
CA GLY A 249 -37.70 -2.75 5.78
C GLY A 249 -37.10 -3.43 7.00
N VAL A 250 -36.36 -2.66 7.80
CA VAL A 250 -35.82 -3.11 9.09
C VAL A 250 -36.88 -2.88 10.18
N GLU A 251 -37.20 -3.93 10.93
CA GLU A 251 -38.18 -3.91 12.01
C GLU A 251 -37.53 -4.31 13.34
N ALA A 252 -37.92 -3.67 14.45
CA ALA A 252 -37.40 -4.01 15.78
C ALA A 252 -38.02 -5.33 16.29
N VAL A 253 -37.20 -6.17 16.93
CA VAL A 253 -37.64 -7.43 17.53
C VAL A 253 -38.35 -7.14 18.85
N ALA A 254 -39.61 -7.57 18.96
CA ALA A 254 -40.40 -7.41 20.19
C ALA A 254 -39.81 -8.28 21.32
N ASN A 255 -39.59 -7.69 22.49
CA ASN A 255 -38.97 -8.33 23.66
C ASN A 255 -37.56 -8.88 23.41
N ALA A 256 -36.75 -8.17 22.61
CA ALA A 256 -35.35 -8.53 22.38
C ALA A 256 -34.57 -8.66 23.70
N VAL A 257 -33.76 -9.72 23.80
CA VAL A 257 -32.81 -9.89 24.90
C VAL A 257 -31.58 -9.04 24.58
N THR A 258 -31.30 -8.02 25.38
CA THR A 258 -30.23 -7.05 25.11
C THR A 258 -29.04 -7.16 26.05
N ASP A 259 -29.15 -7.96 27.11
CA ASP A 259 -28.09 -8.14 28.11
C ASP A 259 -27.98 -9.60 28.57
N LEU A 260 -26.84 -9.92 29.22
CA LEU A 260 -26.50 -11.28 29.64
C LEU A 260 -27.30 -11.76 30.87
N VAL A 261 -27.91 -10.85 31.64
CA VAL A 261 -28.76 -11.21 32.80
C VAL A 261 -30.12 -11.71 32.31
N ALA A 262 -30.74 -10.97 31.40
CA ALA A 262 -31.94 -11.40 30.70
C ALA A 262 -31.67 -12.69 29.91
N ALA A 263 -30.46 -12.85 29.35
CA ALA A 263 -30.06 -14.08 28.69
C ALA A 263 -30.02 -15.28 29.65
N ALA A 264 -29.48 -15.12 30.87
CA ALA A 264 -29.44 -16.19 31.87
C ALA A 264 -30.84 -16.75 32.20
N SER A 265 -31.84 -15.87 32.30
CA SER A 265 -33.25 -16.26 32.49
C SER A 265 -33.84 -17.04 31.30
N VAL A 266 -33.33 -16.87 30.09
CA VAL A 266 -33.76 -17.68 28.92
C VAL A 266 -33.04 -19.03 28.92
N LEU A 267 -31.76 -19.04 29.30
CA LEU A 267 -30.91 -20.23 29.28
C LEU A 267 -31.31 -21.29 30.32
N ILE A 268 -31.98 -20.91 31.42
CA ILE A 268 -32.43 -21.85 32.47
C ILE A 268 -33.75 -22.56 32.13
N ARG A 269 -34.57 -22.01 31.23
CA ARG A 269 -35.91 -22.53 30.90
C ARG A 269 -35.99 -24.02 30.56
N PRO A 270 -35.00 -24.65 29.88
CA PRO A 270 -35.02 -26.10 29.66
C PRO A 270 -35.07 -26.93 30.94
N MET A 271 -34.59 -26.39 32.06
CA MET A 271 -34.54 -27.06 33.36
C MET A 271 -35.72 -26.64 34.26
N ASP A 272 -36.05 -25.36 34.25
CA ASP A 272 -37.16 -24.80 35.02
C ASP A 272 -37.77 -23.60 34.28
N ASP A 273 -38.98 -23.80 33.78
CA ASP A 273 -39.72 -22.83 32.96
C ASP A 273 -40.26 -21.64 33.80
N SER A 274 -40.19 -21.73 35.13
CA SER A 274 -40.72 -20.73 36.06
C SER A 274 -39.67 -19.82 36.70
N SER A 275 -38.38 -20.13 36.56
CA SER A 275 -37.32 -19.35 37.21
C SER A 275 -37.04 -18.05 36.46
N GLN A 276 -36.98 -16.95 37.22
CA GLN A 276 -36.36 -15.70 36.78
C GLN A 276 -35.05 -15.57 37.53
N LEU A 277 -33.95 -15.67 36.79
CA LEU A 277 -32.60 -15.53 37.36
C LEU A 277 -32.20 -14.07 37.37
N SER A 278 -31.56 -13.66 38.46
CA SER A 278 -31.12 -12.28 38.67
C SER A 278 -29.63 -12.07 38.39
N SER A 279 -28.86 -13.16 38.24
CA SER A 279 -27.41 -13.11 38.01
C SER A 279 -26.86 -14.33 37.26
N ALA A 280 -25.65 -14.21 36.72
CA ALA A 280 -24.91 -15.31 36.11
C ALA A 280 -24.47 -16.38 37.13
N ASP A 281 -24.26 -15.99 38.40
CA ASP A 281 -23.87 -16.92 39.46
C ASP A 281 -24.99 -17.93 39.78
N GLU A 282 -26.25 -17.50 39.72
CA GLU A 282 -27.39 -18.41 39.90
C GLU A 282 -27.49 -19.43 38.76
N LEU A 283 -27.19 -19.00 37.52
CA LEU A 283 -27.10 -19.91 36.38
C LEU A 283 -25.93 -20.88 36.55
N SER A 284 -24.76 -20.39 36.97
CA SER A 284 -23.58 -21.22 37.23
C SER A 284 -23.87 -22.31 38.27
N ALA A 285 -24.53 -21.95 39.37
CA ALA A 285 -24.96 -22.90 40.39
C ALA A 285 -25.96 -23.95 39.88
N ALA A 286 -26.86 -23.56 38.97
CA ALA A 286 -27.83 -24.48 38.36
C ALA A 286 -27.18 -25.45 37.35
N LEU A 287 -26.09 -25.04 36.71
CA LEU A 287 -25.35 -25.83 35.73
C LEU A 287 -24.28 -26.73 36.37
N ASP A 288 -24.00 -26.58 37.66
CA ASP A 288 -22.96 -27.37 38.34
C ASP A 288 -23.28 -28.88 38.28
N GLY A 289 -22.26 -29.67 37.94
CA GLY A 289 -22.38 -31.11 37.72
C GLY A 289 -23.02 -31.55 36.40
N LEU A 290 -23.49 -30.63 35.55
CA LEU A 290 -24.00 -30.93 34.20
C LEU A 290 -22.96 -30.65 33.12
N THR A 291 -22.99 -31.46 32.06
CA THR A 291 -22.30 -31.13 30.81
C THR A 291 -23.23 -30.29 29.93
N SER A 292 -22.95 -29.00 29.79
CA SER A 292 -23.85 -28.06 29.12
C SER A 292 -23.22 -27.40 27.90
N LEU A 293 -24.04 -27.19 26.86
CA LEU A 293 -23.71 -26.35 25.72
C LEU A 293 -24.61 -25.11 25.76
N ILE A 294 -24.00 -23.94 25.98
CA ILE A 294 -24.67 -22.64 25.92
C ILE A 294 -24.43 -22.05 24.53
N VAL A 295 -25.51 -21.63 23.87
CA VAL A 295 -25.48 -21.05 22.55
C VAL A 295 -25.98 -19.61 22.63
N ILE A 296 -25.10 -18.66 22.29
CA ILE A 296 -25.43 -17.24 22.27
C ILE A 296 -25.32 -16.74 20.85
N ASP A 297 -26.46 -16.42 20.27
CA ASP A 297 -26.57 -15.94 18.90
C ASP A 297 -26.53 -14.41 18.84
N ASN A 298 -25.78 -13.87 17.89
CA ASN A 298 -25.69 -12.44 17.58
C ASN A 298 -25.05 -11.61 18.71
N ILE A 299 -23.90 -12.04 19.22
CA ILE A 299 -23.21 -11.41 20.37
C ILE A 299 -22.68 -9.99 20.12
N GLU A 300 -22.70 -9.51 18.87
CA GLU A 300 -22.24 -8.16 18.52
C GLU A 300 -23.02 -7.01 19.18
N THR A 301 -24.14 -7.30 19.86
CA THR A 301 -24.94 -6.33 20.61
C THR A 301 -24.43 -6.09 22.03
N VAL A 302 -23.46 -6.87 22.50
CA VAL A 302 -22.90 -6.84 23.86
C VAL A 302 -21.37 -6.67 23.78
N ASP A 303 -20.75 -6.06 24.79
CA ASP A 303 -19.29 -5.90 24.85
C ASP A 303 -18.60 -7.26 25.00
N GLY A 304 -17.52 -7.47 24.25
CA GLY A 304 -16.76 -8.72 24.29
C GLY A 304 -16.18 -9.05 25.67
N SER A 305 -15.86 -8.03 26.49
CA SER A 305 -15.40 -8.21 27.87
C SER A 305 -16.49 -8.81 28.77
N GLU A 306 -17.73 -8.33 28.65
CA GLU A 306 -18.87 -8.89 29.40
C GLU A 306 -19.15 -10.34 29.00
N VAL A 307 -19.00 -10.68 27.72
CA VAL A 307 -19.14 -12.07 27.25
C VAL A 307 -18.05 -12.96 27.85
N ILE A 308 -16.81 -12.47 27.93
CA ILE A 308 -15.69 -13.21 28.55
C ILE A 308 -15.97 -13.44 30.04
N ASP A 309 -16.33 -12.39 30.77
CA ASP A 309 -16.64 -12.47 32.21
C ASP A 309 -17.79 -13.45 32.47
N PHE A 310 -18.82 -13.45 31.61
CA PHE A 310 -19.92 -14.41 31.67
C PHE A 310 -19.46 -15.85 31.41
N THR A 311 -18.57 -16.07 30.43
CA THR A 311 -18.04 -17.42 30.16
C THR A 311 -17.15 -17.94 31.29
N ASP A 312 -16.35 -17.07 31.90
CA ASP A 312 -15.43 -17.40 32.99
C ASP A 312 -16.17 -17.70 34.32
N ALA A 313 -17.37 -17.14 34.50
CA ALA A 313 -18.22 -17.41 35.66
C ALA A 313 -18.90 -18.80 35.63
N MET A 314 -18.93 -19.48 34.47
CA MET A 314 -19.62 -20.77 34.33
C MET A 314 -18.78 -21.97 34.83
N PRO A 315 -19.42 -23.10 35.21
CA PRO A 315 -18.71 -24.29 35.68
C PRO A 315 -17.81 -24.90 34.61
N GLU A 316 -16.81 -25.69 35.03
CA GLU A 316 -15.90 -26.39 34.11
C GLU A 316 -16.63 -27.34 33.14
N GLY A 317 -17.88 -27.75 33.42
CA GLY A 317 -18.70 -28.59 32.54
C GLY A 317 -19.26 -27.87 31.30
N THR A 318 -19.19 -26.55 31.24
CA THR A 318 -19.87 -25.73 30.24
C THR A 318 -19.02 -25.49 28.99
N SER A 319 -19.64 -25.63 27.83
CA SER A 319 -19.10 -25.29 26.52
C SER A 319 -19.97 -24.22 25.86
N PHE A 320 -19.38 -23.43 24.96
CA PHE A 320 -20.06 -22.31 24.31
C PHE A 320 -19.99 -22.42 22.80
N LEU A 321 -21.14 -22.20 22.15
CA LEU A 321 -21.24 -21.92 20.73
C LEU A 321 -21.74 -20.49 20.54
N LEU A 322 -20.92 -19.63 19.94
CA LEU A 322 -21.26 -18.23 19.73
C LEU A 322 -21.47 -17.96 18.24
N THR A 323 -22.40 -17.09 17.89
CA THR A 323 -22.50 -16.56 16.52
C THR A 323 -22.19 -15.06 16.56
N SER A 324 -21.29 -14.62 15.68
CA SER A 324 -20.88 -13.22 15.64
C SER A 324 -20.45 -12.78 14.25
N ARG A 325 -20.53 -11.47 13.98
CA ARG A 325 -19.80 -10.86 12.85
C ARG A 325 -18.30 -10.77 13.12
N ILE A 326 -17.89 -10.68 14.38
CA ILE A 326 -16.50 -10.46 14.82
C ILE A 326 -16.18 -11.42 15.96
N GLY A 327 -15.04 -12.12 15.87
CA GLY A 327 -14.60 -13.01 16.94
C GLY A 327 -14.25 -12.29 18.26
N LEU A 328 -14.29 -12.99 19.38
CA LEU A 328 -13.87 -12.53 20.72
C LEU A 328 -12.35 -12.42 20.90
N GLY A 329 -11.54 -12.86 19.94
CA GLY A 329 -10.08 -12.76 19.99
C GLY A 329 -9.37 -14.10 20.24
N GLN A 330 -8.40 -14.14 21.16
CA GLN A 330 -7.51 -15.31 21.34
C GLN A 330 -8.11 -16.45 22.20
N LEU A 331 -9.22 -16.22 22.90
CA LEU A 331 -9.82 -17.18 23.83
C LEU A 331 -10.68 -18.25 23.14
N GLU A 332 -11.16 -17.97 21.93
CA GLU A 332 -12.11 -18.80 21.20
C GLU A 332 -11.47 -19.61 20.07
N ARG A 333 -12.18 -20.66 19.65
CA ARG A 333 -11.91 -21.38 18.41
C ARG A 333 -12.82 -20.82 17.32
N VAL A 334 -12.25 -20.14 16.34
CA VAL A 334 -13.02 -19.52 15.25
C VAL A 334 -13.34 -20.53 14.16
N VAL A 335 -14.61 -20.55 13.74
CA VAL A 335 -15.10 -21.27 12.56
C VAL A 335 -15.61 -20.24 11.55
N PRO A 336 -14.83 -19.92 10.50
CA PRO A 336 -15.26 -18.94 9.51
C PRO A 336 -16.36 -19.50 8.61
N LEU A 337 -17.43 -18.75 8.42
CA LEU A 337 -18.52 -19.06 7.49
C LEU A 337 -18.57 -18.02 6.38
N LEU A 338 -18.20 -18.45 5.17
CA LEU A 338 -18.23 -17.64 3.95
C LEU A 338 -19.57 -17.74 3.24
N GLY A 339 -19.84 -16.85 2.28
CA GLY A 339 -21.01 -16.93 1.39
C GLY A 339 -21.12 -18.27 0.65
N LEU A 340 -22.31 -18.57 0.14
CA LEU A 340 -22.52 -19.78 -0.66
C LEU A 340 -21.67 -19.76 -1.93
N LYS A 341 -21.34 -20.93 -2.47
CA LYS A 341 -20.82 -21.02 -3.85
C LYS A 341 -21.90 -20.51 -4.81
N GLU A 342 -21.52 -19.83 -5.90
CA GLU A 342 -22.47 -19.23 -6.87
C GLU A 342 -23.52 -20.23 -7.36
N GLU A 343 -23.11 -21.47 -7.61
CA GLU A 343 -24.00 -22.58 -8.01
C GLU A 343 -25.05 -22.92 -6.94
N ARG A 344 -24.64 -22.92 -5.66
CA ARG A 344 -25.53 -23.20 -4.52
C ARG A 344 -26.43 -22.01 -4.19
N ALA A 345 -25.93 -20.79 -4.36
CA ALA A 345 -26.72 -19.57 -4.26
C ALA A 345 -27.82 -19.51 -5.33
N ALA A 346 -27.50 -19.86 -6.58
CA ALA A 346 -28.47 -19.95 -7.66
C ALA A 346 -29.53 -21.03 -7.39
N HIS A 347 -29.12 -22.16 -6.81
CA HIS A 347 -30.04 -23.21 -6.38
C HIS A 347 -30.97 -22.75 -5.27
N LEU A 348 -30.43 -22.14 -4.21
CA LEU A 348 -31.21 -21.55 -3.12
C LEU A 348 -32.26 -20.56 -3.64
N LEU A 349 -31.87 -19.68 -4.57
CA LEU A 349 -32.79 -18.70 -5.14
C LEU A 349 -33.94 -19.36 -5.92
N ARG A 350 -33.69 -20.45 -6.64
CA ARG A 350 -34.74 -21.23 -7.33
C ARG A 350 -35.70 -21.87 -6.34
N CYS A 351 -35.18 -22.53 -5.30
CA CYS A 351 -36.00 -23.15 -4.26
C CYS A 351 -36.86 -22.11 -3.52
N LEU A 352 -36.33 -20.92 -3.28
CA LEU A 352 -37.09 -19.81 -2.69
C LEU A 352 -38.25 -19.38 -3.60
N PHE A 353 -38.01 -19.20 -4.90
CA PHE A 353 -39.09 -18.87 -5.84
C PHE A 353 -40.15 -19.97 -5.93
N GLU A 354 -39.73 -21.24 -5.95
CA GLU A 354 -40.64 -22.38 -5.98
C GLU A 354 -41.53 -22.41 -4.73
N ASN A 355 -40.92 -22.27 -3.55
CA ASN A 355 -41.65 -22.26 -2.28
C ASN A 355 -42.62 -21.06 -2.15
N LEU A 356 -42.27 -19.93 -2.76
CA LEU A 356 -43.12 -18.73 -2.79
C LEU A 356 -44.18 -18.75 -3.90
N GLY A 357 -44.25 -19.83 -4.71
CA GLY A 357 -45.23 -19.98 -5.79
C GLY A 357 -44.89 -19.21 -7.07
N GLU A 358 -43.68 -18.65 -7.18
CA GLU A 358 -43.23 -17.86 -8.32
C GLU A 358 -42.71 -18.76 -9.45
N THR A 359 -43.63 -19.16 -10.34
CA THR A 359 -43.35 -20.14 -11.42
C THR A 359 -42.49 -19.59 -12.56
N SER A 360 -42.50 -18.27 -12.76
CA SER A 360 -41.76 -17.58 -13.82
C SER A 360 -40.26 -17.82 -13.71
N TYR A 361 -39.72 -17.87 -12.49
CA TYR A 361 -38.29 -18.00 -12.24
C TYR A 361 -37.88 -19.40 -11.78
N SER A 362 -38.73 -20.12 -11.05
CA SER A 362 -38.43 -21.47 -10.55
C SER A 362 -38.28 -22.51 -11.66
N LYS A 363 -39.13 -22.47 -12.70
CA LYS A 363 -39.14 -23.44 -13.82
C LYS A 363 -38.30 -23.00 -15.02
N THR A 364 -37.59 -21.88 -14.92
CA THR A 364 -36.84 -21.33 -16.06
C THR A 364 -35.61 -22.19 -16.40
N GLU A 365 -35.54 -22.62 -17.68
CA GLU A 365 -34.37 -23.31 -18.26
C GLU A 365 -33.15 -22.38 -18.36
N ASN A 366 -33.37 -21.08 -18.38
CA ASN A 366 -32.33 -20.05 -18.49
C ASN A 366 -31.52 -19.92 -17.19
N SER A 367 -30.53 -20.81 -17.02
CA SER A 367 -29.57 -20.78 -15.91
C SER A 367 -28.80 -19.46 -15.81
N LEU A 368 -28.66 -18.72 -16.91
CA LEU A 368 -27.92 -17.46 -16.94
C LEU A 368 -28.66 -16.34 -16.20
N LEU A 369 -29.98 -16.22 -16.32
CA LEU A 369 -30.75 -15.16 -15.64
C LEU A 369 -30.67 -15.27 -14.11
N ILE A 370 -30.85 -16.47 -13.56
CA ILE A 370 -30.75 -16.71 -12.11
C ILE A 370 -29.32 -16.44 -11.62
N ARG A 371 -28.30 -16.87 -12.38
CA ARG A 371 -26.91 -16.56 -12.07
C ARG A 371 -26.63 -15.06 -12.12
N ASP A 372 -27.23 -14.34 -13.07
CA ASP A 372 -27.10 -12.89 -13.13
C ASP A 372 -27.74 -12.22 -11.91
N PHE A 373 -28.92 -12.64 -11.44
CA PHE A 373 -29.46 -12.15 -10.16
C PHE A 373 -28.50 -12.41 -8.99
N VAL A 374 -27.96 -13.63 -8.87
CA VAL A 374 -26.97 -13.96 -7.82
C VAL A 374 -25.71 -13.10 -7.92
N ARG A 375 -25.21 -12.81 -9.12
CA ARG A 375 -24.05 -11.91 -9.30
C ARG A 375 -24.33 -10.50 -8.80
N HIS A 376 -25.55 -10.00 -8.97
CA HIS A 376 -25.94 -8.66 -8.50
C HIS A 376 -26.23 -8.61 -7.00
N LEU A 377 -26.79 -9.67 -6.42
CA LEU A 377 -27.20 -9.76 -5.01
C LEU A 377 -26.09 -10.28 -4.09
N GLY A 378 -25.09 -10.96 -4.65
CA GLY A 378 -24.07 -11.69 -3.90
C GLY A 378 -24.52 -13.09 -3.51
N THR A 379 -23.71 -13.76 -2.69
CA THR A 379 -23.92 -15.16 -2.29
C THR A 379 -24.38 -15.34 -0.84
N ALA A 380 -24.83 -14.25 -0.20
CA ALA A 380 -25.40 -14.27 1.14
C ALA A 380 -26.88 -14.73 1.09
N PRO A 381 -27.27 -15.80 1.81
CA PRO A 381 -28.64 -16.30 1.84
C PRO A 381 -29.70 -15.24 2.17
N LEU A 382 -29.41 -14.32 3.08
CA LEU A 382 -30.35 -13.26 3.49
C LEU A 382 -30.75 -12.35 2.31
N ALA A 383 -29.77 -11.93 1.50
CA ALA A 383 -30.02 -11.07 0.34
C ALA A 383 -30.88 -11.78 -0.71
N LEU A 384 -30.64 -13.09 -0.93
CA LEU A 384 -31.41 -13.91 -1.87
C LEU A 384 -32.86 -14.10 -1.39
N ARG A 385 -33.06 -14.33 -0.08
CA ARG A 385 -34.39 -14.46 0.52
C ARG A 385 -35.17 -13.15 0.45
N TRP A 386 -34.56 -12.03 0.84
CA TRP A 386 -35.16 -10.70 0.70
C TRP A 386 -35.62 -10.43 -0.75
N PHE A 387 -34.75 -10.70 -1.72
CA PHE A 387 -35.06 -10.51 -3.13
C PHE A 387 -36.21 -11.40 -3.59
N ALA A 388 -36.17 -12.70 -3.28
CA ALA A 388 -37.22 -13.64 -3.66
C ALA A 388 -38.58 -13.24 -3.06
N THR A 389 -38.61 -12.85 -1.78
CA THR A 389 -39.83 -12.39 -1.11
C THR A 389 -40.34 -11.08 -1.70
N GLY A 390 -39.46 -10.13 -2.03
CA GLY A 390 -39.85 -8.88 -2.69
C GLY A 390 -40.50 -9.10 -4.05
N VAL A 391 -39.89 -9.96 -4.89
CA VAL A 391 -40.43 -10.34 -6.20
C VAL A 391 -41.77 -11.06 -6.07
N ALA A 392 -41.87 -12.05 -5.16
CA ALA A 392 -43.13 -12.76 -4.91
C ALA A 392 -44.24 -11.84 -4.36
N SER A 393 -43.87 -10.74 -3.71
CA SER A 393 -44.80 -9.69 -3.26
C SER A 393 -45.20 -8.71 -4.37
N GLY A 394 -44.80 -8.97 -5.62
CA GLY A 394 -45.15 -8.17 -6.80
C GLY A 394 -44.19 -7.03 -7.13
N SER A 395 -43.03 -6.94 -6.48
CA SER A 395 -42.02 -5.92 -6.80
C SER A 395 -41.24 -6.28 -8.05
N ASP A 396 -40.86 -5.27 -8.84
CA ASP A 396 -40.04 -5.48 -10.03
C ASP A 396 -38.61 -5.94 -9.65
N PRO A 397 -38.10 -7.05 -10.23
CA PRO A 397 -36.76 -7.56 -9.93
C PRO A 397 -35.63 -6.56 -10.22
N HIS A 398 -35.76 -5.77 -11.30
CA HIS A 398 -34.73 -4.80 -11.64
C HIS A 398 -34.70 -3.64 -10.64
N PHE A 399 -35.87 -3.17 -10.22
CA PHE A 399 -36.02 -2.18 -9.15
C PHE A 399 -35.41 -2.65 -7.83
N LEU A 400 -35.65 -3.90 -7.42
CA LEU A 400 -35.06 -4.45 -6.19
C LEU A 400 -33.54 -4.53 -6.26
N ILE A 401 -32.98 -4.96 -7.40
CA ILE A 401 -31.52 -4.99 -7.60
C ILE A 401 -30.91 -3.58 -7.55
N GLN A 402 -31.61 -2.58 -8.12
CA GLN A 402 -31.15 -1.19 -8.08
C GLN A 402 -31.25 -0.58 -6.66
N ASN A 403 -32.25 -0.98 -5.87
CA ASN A 403 -32.55 -0.45 -4.53
C ASN A 403 -32.15 -1.40 -3.39
N LYS A 404 -31.09 -2.20 -3.57
CA LYS A 404 -30.53 -3.09 -2.51
C LYS A 404 -29.85 -2.37 -1.35
N GLU A 405 -29.96 -1.05 -1.29
CA GLU A 405 -29.33 -0.18 -0.29
C GLU A 405 -29.64 -0.63 1.14
N LEU A 406 -30.91 -0.95 1.42
CA LEU A 406 -31.35 -1.43 2.73
C LEU A 406 -30.64 -2.73 3.14
N VAL A 407 -30.43 -3.65 2.20
CA VAL A 407 -29.76 -4.95 2.46
C VAL A 407 -28.27 -4.76 2.71
N VAL A 408 -27.60 -3.98 1.86
CA VAL A 408 -26.16 -3.70 1.99
C VAL A 408 -25.89 -2.98 3.31
N ARG A 409 -26.72 -1.98 3.63
CA ARG A 409 -26.66 -1.23 4.87
C ARG A 409 -26.84 -2.14 6.09
N PHE A 410 -27.89 -2.96 6.13
CA PHE A 410 -28.13 -3.92 7.22
C PHE A 410 -26.95 -4.90 7.45
N CYS A 411 -26.32 -5.38 6.37
CA CYS A 411 -25.22 -6.33 6.47
C CYS A 411 -23.89 -5.71 6.93
N ILE A 412 -23.59 -4.46 6.53
CA ILE A 412 -22.26 -3.86 6.68
C ILE A 412 -22.20 -2.70 7.68
N GLU A 413 -23.27 -1.91 7.86
CA GLU A 413 -23.25 -0.63 8.62
C GLU A 413 -22.65 -0.79 10.02
N ASN A 414 -23.16 -1.70 10.85
CA ASN A 414 -22.63 -1.90 12.20
C ASN A 414 -21.15 -2.33 12.22
N VAL A 415 -20.75 -3.17 11.26
CA VAL A 415 -19.35 -3.61 11.16
C VAL A 415 -18.46 -2.46 10.72
N PHE A 416 -18.92 -1.64 9.78
CA PHE A 416 -18.19 -0.47 9.30
C PHE A 416 -18.10 0.63 10.35
N GLU A 417 -19.18 0.91 11.07
CA GLU A 417 -19.18 1.94 12.12
C GLU A 417 -18.31 1.57 13.31
N SER A 418 -18.13 0.28 13.58
CA SER A 418 -17.18 -0.23 14.59
C SER A 418 -15.70 -0.12 14.20
N LEU A 419 -15.39 0.30 12.97
CA LEU A 419 -14.00 0.55 12.53
C LEU A 419 -13.52 1.91 13.05
N ASP A 420 -12.21 2.03 13.31
CA ASP A 420 -11.59 3.33 13.56
C ASP A 420 -11.53 4.18 12.27
N GLU A 421 -11.34 5.49 12.42
CA GLU A 421 -11.33 6.41 11.28
C GLU A 421 -10.21 6.10 10.27
N THR A 422 -9.07 5.60 10.73
CA THR A 422 -8.00 5.13 9.84
C THR A 422 -8.46 3.96 9.00
N SER A 423 -9.11 2.95 9.58
CA SER A 423 -9.63 1.80 8.83
C SER A 423 -10.77 2.22 7.91
N LYS A 424 -11.68 3.10 8.33
CA LYS A 424 -12.71 3.67 7.43
C LYS A 424 -12.06 4.35 6.23
N HIS A 425 -11.01 5.15 6.44
CA HIS A 425 -10.26 5.81 5.36
C HIS A 425 -9.54 4.81 4.44
N VAL A 426 -8.89 3.77 4.99
CA VAL A 426 -8.28 2.70 4.19
C VAL A 426 -9.32 1.97 3.33
N ALA A 427 -10.51 1.69 3.86
CA ALA A 427 -11.59 1.09 3.09
C ALA A 427 -12.05 2.01 1.94
N ARG A 428 -12.15 3.34 2.19
CA ARG A 428 -12.45 4.34 1.16
C ARG A 428 -11.40 4.36 0.04
N ILE A 429 -10.12 4.33 0.40
CA ILE A 429 -9.00 4.26 -0.56
C ILE A 429 -9.12 2.99 -1.42
N MET A 430 -9.25 1.83 -0.79
CA MET A 430 -9.31 0.55 -1.51
C MET A 430 -10.54 0.45 -2.43
N ALA A 431 -11.69 0.99 -2.01
CA ALA A 431 -12.89 1.06 -2.84
C ALA A 431 -12.68 1.97 -4.06
N ALA A 432 -12.05 3.13 -3.87
CA ALA A 432 -11.83 4.09 -4.95
C ALA A 432 -10.80 3.62 -5.99
N VAL A 433 -9.75 2.91 -5.58
CA VAL A 433 -8.70 2.39 -6.48
C VAL A 433 -9.18 1.15 -7.24
N ASN A 434 -9.98 0.30 -6.60
CA ASN A 434 -10.60 -0.88 -7.20
C ASN A 434 -9.60 -1.87 -7.86
N ASP A 435 -8.38 -1.96 -7.31
CA ASP A 435 -7.36 -2.96 -7.64
C ASP A 435 -6.96 -3.73 -6.37
N PRO A 436 -6.42 -4.96 -6.47
CA PRO A 436 -5.72 -5.60 -5.36
C PRO A 436 -4.44 -4.82 -5.00
N LEU A 437 -4.27 -4.46 -3.72
CA LEU A 437 -3.18 -3.60 -3.25
C LEU A 437 -2.37 -4.26 -2.14
N MET A 438 -1.07 -3.98 -2.10
CA MET A 438 -0.23 -4.24 -0.92
C MET A 438 -0.37 -3.12 0.11
N ALA A 439 -0.05 -3.40 1.37
CA ALA A 439 -0.05 -2.40 2.44
C ALA A 439 0.79 -1.14 2.10
N ALA A 440 1.95 -1.33 1.45
CA ALA A 440 2.82 -0.23 1.03
C ALA A 440 2.23 0.62 -0.11
N GLU A 441 1.34 0.05 -0.93
CA GLU A 441 0.67 0.77 -2.02
C GLU A 441 -0.49 1.60 -1.50
N ILE A 442 -1.28 1.05 -0.56
CA ILE A 442 -2.34 1.79 0.14
C ILE A 442 -1.78 3.05 0.80
N GLY A 443 -0.60 2.91 1.40
CA GLY A 443 0.11 4.00 2.04
C GLY A 443 0.37 5.23 1.18
N GLN A 444 0.56 5.05 -0.13
CA GLN A 444 0.86 6.15 -1.05
C GLN A 444 -0.31 7.12 -1.26
N PHE A 445 -1.51 6.74 -0.80
CA PHE A 445 -2.73 7.50 -0.91
C PHE A 445 -3.08 8.28 0.37
N MET A 446 -2.27 8.15 1.41
CA MET A 446 -2.50 8.76 2.72
C MET A 446 -1.51 9.90 2.93
N ASP A 447 -2.01 11.08 3.32
CA ASP A 447 -1.17 12.24 3.63
C ASP A 447 -0.33 11.99 4.90
N ASP A 448 -0.92 11.35 5.93
CA ASP A 448 -0.24 10.91 7.15
C ASP A 448 0.05 9.40 7.07
N PHE A 449 0.99 9.01 6.21
CA PHE A 449 1.28 7.60 5.99
C PHE A 449 1.91 6.91 7.21
N GLU A 450 1.08 6.16 7.95
CA GLU A 450 1.52 5.23 8.97
C GLU A 450 1.29 3.78 8.52
N PHE A 451 2.34 3.15 7.97
CA PHE A 451 2.32 1.75 7.51
C PHE A 451 1.77 0.77 8.54
N ASP A 452 2.10 0.96 9.82
CA ASP A 452 1.60 0.12 10.91
C ASP A 452 0.10 0.30 11.16
N ALA A 453 -0.42 1.52 10.95
CA ALA A 453 -1.84 1.77 11.01
C ALA A 453 -2.56 1.09 9.83
N VAL A 454 -2.04 1.21 8.62
CA VAL A 454 -2.57 0.49 7.43
C VAL A 454 -2.56 -1.02 7.66
N ARG A 455 -1.47 -1.58 8.18
CA ARG A 455 -1.36 -3.02 8.46
C ARG A 455 -2.36 -3.47 9.52
N ARG A 456 -2.56 -2.69 10.58
CA ARG A 456 -3.58 -2.93 11.61
C ARG A 456 -4.99 -2.91 11.00
N SER A 457 -5.31 -1.94 10.15
CA SER A 457 -6.59 -1.88 9.43
C SER A 457 -6.81 -3.11 8.56
N LEU A 458 -5.81 -3.52 7.78
CA LEU A 458 -5.89 -4.72 6.95
C LEU A 458 -6.09 -5.99 7.79
N GLN A 459 -5.39 -6.12 8.93
CA GLN A 459 -5.60 -7.25 9.86
C GLN A 459 -7.02 -7.26 10.43
N ALA A 460 -7.55 -6.09 10.81
CA ALA A 460 -8.93 -5.97 11.28
C ALA A 460 -9.92 -6.39 10.18
N PHE A 461 -9.68 -6.03 8.93
CA PHE A 461 -10.52 -6.48 7.82
C PHE A 461 -10.45 -7.99 7.59
N VAL A 462 -9.26 -8.60 7.69
CA VAL A 462 -9.10 -10.05 7.56
C VAL A 462 -9.88 -10.78 8.64
N GLN A 463 -9.76 -10.36 9.90
CA GLN A 463 -10.48 -10.96 11.03
C GLN A 463 -12.01 -10.87 10.88
N ARG A 464 -12.49 -9.82 10.21
CA ARG A 464 -13.92 -9.56 9.97
C ARG A 464 -14.42 -10.07 8.62
N ASN A 465 -13.58 -10.78 7.86
CA ASN A 465 -13.87 -11.25 6.49
C ASN A 465 -14.36 -10.13 5.55
N LEU A 466 -13.76 -8.94 5.68
CA LEU A 466 -14.06 -7.75 4.88
C LEU A 466 -13.13 -7.58 3.68
N VAL A 467 -12.05 -8.36 3.63
CA VAL A 467 -11.09 -8.39 2.52
C VAL A 467 -10.80 -9.82 2.10
N ARG A 468 -10.49 -10.00 0.82
CA ARG A 468 -9.87 -11.19 0.27
C ARG A 468 -8.37 -10.99 0.29
N VAL A 469 -7.66 -12.00 0.80
CA VAL A 469 -6.20 -12.03 0.83
C VAL A 469 -5.74 -13.05 -0.18
N SER A 470 -4.84 -12.65 -1.06
CA SER A 470 -4.13 -13.58 -1.93
C SER A 470 -2.63 -13.33 -1.85
N ALA A 471 -1.85 -14.38 -2.08
CA ALA A 471 -0.41 -14.24 -2.26
C ALA A 471 -0.15 -13.71 -3.67
N ARG A 472 0.71 -12.71 -3.79
CA ARG A 472 1.16 -12.25 -5.10
C ARG A 472 2.08 -13.32 -5.69
N SER A 473 1.79 -13.75 -6.92
CA SER A 473 2.46 -14.88 -7.58
C SER A 473 3.97 -14.89 -7.38
N GLY A 474 4.51 -15.99 -6.85
CA GLY A 474 5.96 -16.18 -6.65
C GLY A 474 6.55 -15.47 -5.43
N THR A 475 5.74 -14.83 -4.58
CA THR A 475 6.22 -14.10 -3.39
C THR A 475 5.46 -14.49 -2.12
N THR A 476 6.02 -14.19 -0.96
CA THR A 476 5.36 -14.30 0.35
C THR A 476 4.47 -13.09 0.68
N HIS A 477 4.38 -12.12 -0.23
CA HIS A 477 3.69 -10.85 0.01
C HIS A 477 2.21 -10.96 -0.28
N HIS A 478 1.41 -10.40 0.62
CA HIS A 478 -0.05 -10.40 0.53
C HIS A 478 -0.55 -9.17 -0.25
N ILE A 479 -1.49 -9.43 -1.16
CA ILE A 479 -2.34 -8.41 -1.77
C ILE A 479 -3.75 -8.53 -1.20
N TYR A 480 -4.37 -7.39 -0.96
CA TYR A 480 -5.65 -7.25 -0.30
C TYR A 480 -6.64 -6.63 -1.28
N GLU A 481 -7.83 -7.22 -1.34
CA GLU A 481 -8.94 -6.71 -2.12
C GLU A 481 -10.17 -6.61 -1.21
N LEU A 482 -10.92 -5.51 -1.26
CA LEU A 482 -12.18 -5.42 -0.52
C LEU A 482 -13.15 -6.47 -1.00
N ASP A 483 -13.87 -7.10 -0.07
CA ASP A 483 -15.03 -7.90 -0.41
C ASP A 483 -16.11 -7.04 -1.08
N VAL A 484 -16.91 -7.66 -1.95
CA VAL A 484 -17.90 -6.98 -2.81
C VAL A 484 -18.91 -6.20 -1.97
N SER A 485 -19.36 -6.76 -0.85
CA SER A 485 -20.37 -6.11 0.00
C SER A 485 -19.81 -4.88 0.72
N LEU A 486 -18.57 -4.93 1.21
CA LEU A 486 -17.93 -3.75 1.82
C LEU A 486 -17.64 -2.67 0.78
N ARG A 487 -17.16 -3.05 -0.41
CA ARG A 487 -16.89 -2.11 -1.51
C ARG A 487 -18.15 -1.32 -1.87
N GLU A 488 -19.25 -2.02 -2.10
CA GLU A 488 -20.52 -1.38 -2.44
C GLU A 488 -21.06 -0.49 -1.31
N TYR A 489 -20.91 -0.91 -0.05
CA TYR A 489 -21.30 -0.08 1.09
C TYR A 489 -20.51 1.23 1.11
N VAL A 490 -19.19 1.17 0.95
CA VAL A 490 -18.31 2.35 0.98
C VAL A 490 -18.60 3.28 -0.19
N GLU A 491 -18.76 2.76 -1.40
CA GLU A 491 -19.05 3.56 -2.60
C GLU A 491 -20.37 4.35 -2.50
N ARG A 492 -21.37 3.80 -1.79
CA ARG A 492 -22.70 4.42 -1.67
C ARG A 492 -22.85 5.30 -0.43
N PHE A 493 -22.45 4.79 0.73
CA PHE A 493 -22.78 5.40 2.03
C PHE A 493 -21.60 6.11 2.69
N SER A 494 -20.37 5.84 2.25
CA SER A 494 -19.17 6.51 2.76
C SER A 494 -18.18 6.89 1.66
N PRO A 495 -18.62 7.52 0.54
CA PRO A 495 -17.71 7.86 -0.56
C PRO A 495 -16.72 8.95 -0.15
N LEU A 496 -15.57 8.98 -0.81
CA LEU A 496 -14.65 10.12 -0.75
C LEU A 496 -15.32 11.37 -1.33
N SER A 497 -14.99 12.55 -0.80
CA SER A 497 -15.41 13.82 -1.37
C SER A 497 -14.90 13.98 -2.81
N GLN A 498 -15.51 14.89 -3.59
CA GLN A 498 -15.12 15.11 -4.97
C GLN A 498 -13.64 15.53 -5.12
N SER A 499 -13.14 16.36 -4.19
CA SER A 499 -11.73 16.76 -4.13
C SER A 499 -10.81 15.58 -3.84
N GLU A 500 -11.18 14.74 -2.86
CA GLU A 500 -10.41 13.54 -2.50
C GLU A 500 -10.41 12.53 -3.65
N MET A 501 -11.54 12.32 -4.34
CA MET A 501 -11.59 11.43 -5.52
C MET A 501 -10.68 11.91 -6.65
N VAL A 502 -10.58 13.22 -6.91
CA VAL A 502 -9.67 13.76 -7.93
C VAL A 502 -8.22 13.57 -7.52
N ALA A 503 -7.89 13.80 -6.25
CA ALA A 503 -6.55 13.52 -5.71
C ALA A 503 -6.22 12.02 -5.81
N MET A 504 -7.16 11.15 -5.46
CA MET A 504 -7.03 9.70 -5.52
C MET A 504 -6.74 9.20 -6.94
N ARG A 505 -7.49 9.69 -7.95
CA ARG A 505 -7.24 9.32 -9.36
C ARG A 505 -5.85 9.75 -9.81
N ARG A 506 -5.40 10.96 -9.45
CA ARG A 506 -4.06 11.44 -9.78
C ARG A 506 -2.98 10.60 -9.10
N ALA A 507 -3.18 10.25 -7.83
CA ALA A 507 -2.28 9.38 -7.08
C ALA A 507 -2.23 7.97 -7.69
N ASP A 508 -3.37 7.41 -8.10
CA ASP A 508 -3.43 6.07 -8.70
C ASP A 508 -2.79 6.04 -10.09
N GLU A 509 -3.02 7.05 -10.93
CA GLU A 509 -2.30 7.22 -12.19
C GLU A 509 -0.79 7.28 -11.98
N THR A 510 -0.36 8.00 -10.94
CA THR A 510 1.06 8.13 -10.58
C THR A 510 1.63 6.79 -10.14
N ARG A 511 0.95 6.07 -9.23
CA ARG A 511 1.31 4.73 -8.78
C ARG A 511 1.42 3.74 -9.95
N ARG A 512 0.44 3.72 -10.85
CA ARG A 512 0.44 2.83 -12.04
C ARG A 512 1.60 3.16 -12.98
N ARG A 513 1.86 4.44 -13.24
CA ARG A 513 3.02 4.87 -14.03
C ARG A 513 4.34 4.49 -13.37
N GLU A 514 4.47 4.63 -12.05
CA GLU A 514 5.67 4.24 -11.30
C GLU A 514 5.86 2.71 -11.33
N ALA A 515 4.79 1.93 -11.13
CA ALA A 515 4.84 0.48 -11.23
C ALA A 515 5.23 -0.01 -12.63
N GLN A 516 4.73 0.64 -13.68
CA GLN A 516 5.14 0.38 -15.06
C GLN A 516 6.61 0.77 -15.29
N LYS A 517 7.00 1.99 -14.90
CA LYS A 517 8.38 2.48 -15.03
C LYS A 517 9.38 1.62 -14.29
N ARG A 518 9.06 1.07 -13.12
CA ARG A 518 9.95 0.14 -12.40
C ARG A 518 10.35 -1.06 -13.25
N ARG A 519 9.43 -1.62 -14.04
CA ARG A 519 9.72 -2.73 -14.96
C ARG A 519 10.59 -2.32 -16.14
N GLU A 520 10.50 -1.05 -16.54
CA GLU A 520 11.25 -0.50 -17.68
C GLU A 520 12.59 0.12 -17.26
N TRP A 521 12.74 0.59 -16.02
CA TRP A 521 13.90 1.34 -15.54
C TRP A 521 15.16 0.50 -15.46
N SER A 522 15.05 -0.76 -15.03
CA SER A 522 16.18 -1.69 -15.02
C SER A 522 16.82 -1.84 -16.41
N THR A 523 16.03 -1.66 -17.47
CA THR A 523 16.44 -1.81 -18.87
C THR A 523 16.79 -0.48 -19.54
N ASN A 524 15.96 0.56 -19.38
CA ASN A 524 16.03 1.79 -20.16
C ASN A 524 16.67 2.98 -19.43
N ASN A 525 16.74 2.95 -18.09
CA ASN A 525 17.35 4.02 -17.30
C ASN A 525 17.86 3.49 -15.94
N PRO A 526 18.87 2.60 -15.95
CA PRO A 526 19.32 1.89 -14.75
C PRO A 526 20.00 2.81 -13.71
N PHE A 527 20.34 4.05 -14.10
CA PHE A 527 21.01 5.04 -13.26
C PHE A 527 20.04 6.07 -12.64
N SER A 528 18.73 5.83 -12.68
CA SER A 528 17.78 6.67 -11.93
C SER A 528 17.88 6.37 -10.43
N PRO A 529 17.76 7.37 -9.53
CA PRO A 529 17.70 7.10 -8.09
C PRO A 529 16.57 6.12 -7.71
N SER A 530 15.45 6.18 -8.44
CA SER A 530 14.25 5.35 -8.25
C SER A 530 14.31 4.01 -9.00
N ALA A 531 15.34 3.78 -9.83
CA ALA A 531 15.58 2.48 -10.45
C ALA A 531 16.18 1.55 -9.40
N MET A 532 15.38 0.58 -8.97
CA MET A 532 15.77 -0.42 -7.98
C MET A 532 16.04 -1.75 -8.68
N ARG A 533 17.06 -2.48 -8.24
CA ARG A 533 17.38 -3.83 -8.71
C ARG A 533 16.75 -4.92 -7.83
N GLY A 534 16.74 -6.16 -8.29
CA GLY A 534 16.14 -7.30 -7.58
C GLY A 534 14.74 -7.67 -8.07
N GLY A 535 14.25 -8.85 -7.67
CA GLY A 535 12.97 -9.38 -8.11
C GLY A 535 11.77 -8.90 -7.29
N ASP A 536 10.61 -9.49 -7.58
CA ASP A 536 9.34 -9.15 -6.92
C ASP A 536 9.34 -9.48 -5.40
N GLU A 537 10.29 -10.27 -4.92
CA GLU A 537 10.53 -10.55 -3.50
C GLU A 537 10.82 -9.28 -2.67
N HIS A 538 11.39 -8.23 -3.28
CA HIS A 538 11.69 -6.96 -2.60
C HIS A 538 10.61 -5.88 -2.84
N LEU A 539 9.52 -6.24 -3.52
CA LEU A 539 8.57 -5.27 -4.06
C LEU A 539 7.95 -4.31 -3.00
N PRO A 540 7.61 -4.75 -1.77
CA PRO A 540 7.13 -3.82 -0.74
C PRO A 540 8.19 -2.80 -0.34
N ALA A 541 9.44 -3.22 -0.13
CA ALA A 541 10.56 -2.33 0.18
C ALA A 541 10.81 -1.36 -0.99
N GLN A 542 10.89 -1.86 -2.23
CA GLN A 542 11.01 -1.03 -3.43
C GLN A 542 9.91 0.03 -3.54
N THR A 543 8.68 -0.32 -3.17
CA THR A 543 7.54 0.60 -3.18
C THR A 543 7.74 1.75 -2.19
N LEU A 544 8.19 1.46 -0.97
CA LEU A 544 8.52 2.49 0.02
C LEU A 544 9.71 3.36 -0.41
N LEU A 545 10.75 2.76 -1.02
CA LEU A 545 11.92 3.51 -1.50
C LEU A 545 11.58 4.45 -2.66
N VAL A 546 10.76 4.00 -3.62
CA VAL A 546 10.27 4.88 -4.71
C VAL A 546 9.51 6.06 -4.12
N TYR A 547 8.65 5.82 -3.14
CA TYR A 547 7.92 6.90 -2.48
C TYR A 547 8.87 7.88 -1.75
N ALA A 548 9.87 7.37 -1.02
CA ALA A 548 10.89 8.20 -0.37
C ALA A 548 11.65 9.09 -1.37
N THR A 549 12.05 8.54 -2.53
CA THR A 549 12.72 9.33 -3.58
C THR A 549 11.82 10.41 -4.19
N ARG A 550 10.51 10.16 -4.28
CA ARG A 550 9.52 11.13 -4.75
C ARG A 550 9.34 12.28 -3.76
N ILE A 551 9.20 11.98 -2.47
CA ILE A 551 9.10 13.01 -1.42
C ILE A 551 10.34 13.90 -1.42
N LEU A 552 11.54 13.31 -1.54
CA LEU A 552 12.78 14.07 -1.67
C LEU A 552 12.75 15.02 -2.88
N HIS A 553 12.29 14.57 -4.04
CA HIS A 553 12.25 15.41 -5.24
C HIS A 553 11.27 16.58 -5.10
N ASN A 554 10.09 16.35 -4.51
CA ASN A 554 9.09 17.39 -4.31
C ASN A 554 9.50 18.39 -3.21
N SER A 555 10.17 17.93 -2.15
CA SER A 555 10.57 18.76 -1.02
C SER A 555 11.75 19.69 -1.32
N ILE A 556 12.69 19.30 -2.20
CA ILE A 556 13.76 20.19 -2.70
C ILE A 556 13.17 21.48 -3.29
N GLN A 557 11.90 21.48 -3.71
CA GLN A 557 11.20 22.64 -4.26
C GLN A 557 10.39 23.44 -3.22
N ALA A 558 10.13 22.91 -2.01
CA ALA A 558 9.06 23.40 -1.10
C ALA A 558 9.51 24.01 0.25
N LEU A 559 10.81 24.10 0.55
CA LEU A 559 11.41 24.90 1.66
C LEU A 559 11.06 24.56 3.13
N ASP A 560 10.24 23.56 3.47
CA ASP A 560 10.10 23.06 4.86
C ASP A 560 10.97 21.82 5.07
N THR A 561 12.05 21.85 5.86
CA THR A 561 13.03 20.75 5.91
C THR A 561 12.79 19.73 7.03
N ALA A 562 12.14 20.13 8.14
CA ALA A 562 12.11 19.31 9.36
C ALA A 562 11.05 18.20 9.34
N THR A 563 9.88 18.47 8.77
CA THR A 563 8.77 17.51 8.72
C THR A 563 9.09 16.34 7.77
N PHE A 564 9.72 16.63 6.63
CA PHE A 564 10.05 15.61 5.62
C PHE A 564 11.21 14.70 6.01
N GLU A 565 12.21 15.18 6.78
CA GLU A 565 13.30 14.33 7.24
C GLU A 565 12.79 13.18 8.12
N LYS A 566 11.81 13.46 8.98
CA LYS A 566 11.16 12.44 9.83
C LYS A 566 10.41 11.41 8.99
N GLU A 567 9.64 11.87 8.01
CA GLU A 567 8.86 11.01 7.12
C GLU A 567 9.75 10.09 6.28
N ILE A 568 10.77 10.66 5.61
CA ILE A 568 11.72 9.89 4.79
C ILE A 568 12.49 8.88 5.65
N THR A 569 12.95 9.28 6.84
CA THR A 569 13.65 8.36 7.75
C THR A 569 12.74 7.21 8.17
N THR A 570 11.46 7.48 8.41
CA THR A 570 10.47 6.44 8.74
C THR A 570 10.28 5.46 7.58
N LEU A 571 10.21 5.96 6.34
CA LEU A 571 10.10 5.12 5.14
C LEU A 571 11.34 4.23 4.94
N LEU A 572 12.54 4.78 5.12
CA LEU A 572 13.80 4.04 4.99
C LEU A 572 13.94 2.95 6.05
N ASN A 573 13.61 3.25 7.31
CA ASN A 573 13.63 2.27 8.38
C ASN A 573 12.64 1.14 8.12
N ARG A 574 11.41 1.45 7.70
CA ARG A 574 10.40 0.43 7.37
C ARG A 574 10.80 -0.44 6.18
N ALA A 575 11.38 0.14 5.13
CA ALA A 575 11.90 -0.64 4.01
C ALA A 575 12.99 -1.64 4.47
N THR A 576 13.80 -1.22 5.45
CA THR A 576 14.82 -2.06 6.09
C THR A 576 14.21 -3.13 7.01
N ASP A 577 13.17 -2.82 7.76
CA ASP A 577 12.46 -3.79 8.60
C ASP A 577 11.77 -4.89 7.78
N ILE A 578 11.30 -4.55 6.58
CA ILE A 578 10.73 -5.51 5.62
C ILE A 578 11.81 -6.45 5.10
N ASP A 579 12.96 -5.91 4.70
CA ASP A 579 14.08 -6.70 4.19
C ASP A 579 15.43 -6.05 4.51
N ALA A 580 16.03 -6.47 5.62
CA ALA A 580 17.31 -5.92 6.05
C ALA A 580 18.50 -6.36 5.17
N SER A 581 18.32 -7.41 4.36
CA SER A 581 19.34 -7.95 3.47
C SER A 581 19.37 -7.27 2.10
N TYR A 582 18.32 -6.52 1.76
CA TYR A 582 18.18 -5.84 0.49
C TYR A 582 19.06 -4.59 0.41
N TRP A 583 20.19 -4.71 -0.29
CA TRP A 583 21.25 -3.69 -0.37
C TRP A 583 20.78 -2.33 -0.92
N GLU A 584 19.75 -2.32 -1.77
CA GLU A 584 19.13 -1.11 -2.34
C GLU A 584 18.50 -0.20 -1.26
N ASN A 585 18.04 -0.77 -0.13
CA ASN A 585 17.56 0.03 1.01
C ASN A 585 18.63 1.03 1.45
N TYR A 586 19.87 0.55 1.57
CA TYR A 586 21.00 1.34 2.03
C TYR A 586 21.58 2.20 0.91
N ARG A 587 21.61 1.73 -0.35
CA ARG A 587 22.06 2.57 -1.48
C ARG A 587 21.17 3.82 -1.61
N VAL A 588 19.86 3.64 -1.57
CA VAL A 588 18.88 4.73 -1.67
C VAL A 588 18.95 5.64 -0.46
N ALA A 589 19.04 5.08 0.75
CA ALA A 589 19.26 5.87 1.96
C ALA A 589 20.55 6.72 1.83
N GLY A 590 21.63 6.13 1.34
CA GLY A 590 22.90 6.82 1.08
C GLY A 590 22.74 8.00 0.13
N TYR A 591 22.03 7.80 -0.99
CA TYR A 591 21.69 8.87 -1.92
C TYR A 591 20.87 9.98 -1.27
N ILE A 592 19.79 9.63 -0.56
CA ILE A 592 18.88 10.58 0.08
C ILE A 592 19.62 11.42 1.13
N TYR A 593 20.33 10.78 2.06
CA TYR A 593 21.11 11.47 3.09
C TYR A 593 22.21 12.34 2.48
N GLY A 594 22.79 11.92 1.35
CA GLY A 594 23.74 12.72 0.58
C GLY A 594 23.13 14.03 0.06
N GLN A 595 21.90 13.99 -0.47
CA GLN A 595 21.18 15.20 -0.91
C GLN A 595 20.83 16.12 0.26
N SER A 596 20.49 15.56 1.42
CA SER A 596 20.22 16.31 2.65
C SER A 596 21.49 16.78 3.39
N ARG A 597 22.68 16.62 2.80
CA ARG A 597 24.00 16.98 3.39
C ARG A 597 24.33 16.27 4.72
N GLN A 598 23.71 15.13 4.99
CA GLN A 598 24.03 14.28 6.14
C GLN A 598 25.19 13.32 5.79
N ILE A 599 26.41 13.88 5.73
CA ILE A 599 27.60 13.20 5.17
C ILE A 599 27.90 11.87 5.86
N ALA A 600 27.86 11.82 7.19
CA ALA A 600 28.19 10.61 7.95
C ALA A 600 27.17 9.48 7.71
N SER A 601 25.87 9.82 7.69
CA SER A 601 24.78 8.86 7.42
C SER A 601 24.86 8.32 6.00
N ALA A 602 25.13 9.20 5.02
CA ALA A 602 25.28 8.79 3.62
C ALA A 602 26.44 7.81 3.44
N GLU A 603 27.60 8.13 4.01
CA GLU A 603 28.81 7.30 3.96
C GLU A 603 28.61 5.92 4.62
N ALA A 604 27.95 5.87 5.78
CA ALA A 604 27.66 4.61 6.47
C ALA A 604 26.71 3.72 5.65
N ASN A 605 25.69 4.31 5.04
CA ASN A 605 24.72 3.58 4.22
C ASN A 605 25.34 3.05 2.91
N PHE A 606 26.20 3.81 2.22
CA PHE A 606 26.90 3.30 1.05
C PHE A 606 27.84 2.14 1.38
N LYS A 607 28.56 2.21 2.52
CA LYS A 607 29.36 1.07 3.00
C LYS A 607 28.49 -0.15 3.28
N LYS A 608 27.34 0.05 3.94
CA LYS A 608 26.43 -1.05 4.24
C LYS A 608 25.84 -1.69 2.99
N ALA A 609 25.50 -0.88 1.98
CA ALA A 609 25.08 -1.38 0.67
C ALA A 609 26.16 -2.24 0.01
N LEU A 610 27.44 -1.84 0.07
CA LEU A 610 28.56 -2.63 -0.47
C LEU A 610 28.75 -3.96 0.27
N GLU A 611 28.53 -4.01 1.59
CA GLU A 611 28.60 -5.25 2.38
C GLU A 611 27.53 -6.27 1.99
N LEU A 612 26.34 -5.79 1.59
CA LEU A 612 25.17 -6.61 1.30
C LEU A 612 24.99 -6.93 -0.20
N ALA A 613 25.63 -6.16 -1.08
CA ALA A 613 25.62 -6.41 -2.51
C ALA A 613 26.18 -7.81 -2.83
N GLN A 614 25.42 -8.59 -3.61
CA GLN A 614 25.71 -10.01 -3.81
C GLN A 614 26.53 -10.28 -5.07
N THR A 615 26.36 -9.44 -6.10
CA THR A 615 27.05 -9.58 -7.39
C THR A 615 28.04 -8.46 -7.63
N GLU A 616 29.04 -8.70 -8.48
CA GLU A 616 29.99 -7.65 -8.90
C GLU A 616 29.25 -6.47 -9.55
N THR A 617 28.18 -6.75 -10.30
CA THR A 617 27.33 -5.71 -10.89
C THR A 617 26.63 -4.87 -9.83
N ASP A 618 26.06 -5.47 -8.78
CA ASP A 618 25.43 -4.73 -7.69
C ASP A 618 26.43 -3.82 -6.98
N CYS A 619 27.62 -4.35 -6.67
CA CYS A 619 28.73 -3.58 -6.11
C CYS A 619 29.10 -2.39 -6.99
N ALA A 620 29.13 -2.58 -8.31
CA ALA A 620 29.43 -1.52 -9.27
C ALA A 620 28.37 -0.41 -9.26
N PHE A 621 27.08 -0.75 -9.14
CA PHE A 621 26.02 0.26 -8.98
C PHE A 621 26.16 1.03 -7.66
N VAL A 622 26.48 0.37 -6.56
CA VAL A 622 26.72 1.07 -5.28
C VAL A 622 27.92 2.00 -5.40
N HIS A 623 29.02 1.53 -6.00
CA HIS A 623 30.21 2.34 -6.27
C HIS A 623 29.92 3.55 -7.16
N TYR A 624 29.08 3.41 -8.18
CA TYR A 624 28.64 4.50 -9.04
C TYR A 624 27.98 5.62 -8.22
N TRP A 625 27.00 5.27 -7.39
CA TRP A 625 26.28 6.27 -6.57
C TRP A 625 27.16 6.85 -5.46
N HIS A 626 28.03 6.03 -4.87
CA HIS A 626 28.97 6.47 -3.84
C HIS A 626 30.00 7.46 -4.42
N ALA A 627 30.49 7.23 -5.63
CA ALA A 627 31.40 8.13 -6.33
C ALA A 627 30.77 9.51 -6.62
N GLN A 628 29.48 9.54 -7.02
CA GLN A 628 28.76 10.80 -7.22
C GLN A 628 28.62 11.60 -5.91
N PHE A 629 28.30 10.91 -4.81
CA PHE A 629 28.27 11.53 -3.48
C PHE A 629 29.65 12.07 -3.08
N LEU A 630 30.72 11.29 -3.23
CA LEU A 630 32.08 11.72 -2.88
C LEU A 630 32.55 12.91 -3.74
N THR A 631 32.18 12.93 -5.02
CA THR A 631 32.45 14.05 -5.93
C THR A 631 31.74 15.33 -5.46
N SER A 632 30.49 15.23 -5.00
CA SER A 632 29.71 16.39 -4.55
C SER A 632 30.27 17.03 -3.28
N ILE A 633 30.93 16.25 -2.42
CA ILE A 633 31.62 16.74 -1.21
C ILE A 633 33.13 17.01 -1.43
N SER A 634 33.60 17.00 -2.69
CA SER A 634 35.00 17.24 -3.06
C SER A 634 36.02 16.25 -2.46
N ALA A 635 35.60 15.01 -2.14
CA ALA A 635 36.48 13.93 -1.69
C ALA A 635 37.12 13.20 -2.88
N THR A 636 37.90 13.94 -3.68
CA THR A 636 38.25 13.58 -5.05
C THR A 636 39.00 12.26 -5.21
N GLU A 637 40.03 11.97 -4.39
CA GLU A 637 40.81 10.72 -4.52
C GLU A 637 39.94 9.47 -4.32
N ARG A 638 39.11 9.49 -3.29
CA ARG A 638 38.17 8.42 -2.98
C ARG A 638 37.07 8.31 -4.04
N ALA A 639 36.62 9.46 -4.57
CA ALA A 639 35.66 9.47 -5.66
C ALA A 639 36.21 8.77 -6.92
N VAL A 640 37.50 8.96 -7.26
CA VAL A 640 38.16 8.25 -8.36
C VAL A 640 38.22 6.74 -8.10
N GLU A 641 38.59 6.32 -6.89
CA GLU A 641 38.64 4.89 -6.53
C GLU A 641 37.29 4.20 -6.78
N HIS A 642 36.21 4.78 -6.26
CA HIS A 642 34.87 4.23 -6.43
C HIS A 642 34.37 4.34 -7.88
N ALA A 643 34.58 5.47 -8.56
CA ALA A 643 34.15 5.63 -9.94
C ALA A 643 34.87 4.66 -10.89
N ARG A 644 36.15 4.37 -10.63
CA ARG A 644 36.94 3.43 -11.42
C ARG A 644 36.42 2.01 -11.27
N ARG A 645 36.19 1.55 -10.03
CA ARG A 645 35.58 0.23 -9.77
C ARG A 645 34.20 0.09 -10.41
N ALA A 646 33.40 1.16 -10.41
CA ALA A 646 32.11 1.16 -11.08
C ALA A 646 32.27 1.01 -12.61
N HIS A 647 33.18 1.78 -13.21
CA HIS A 647 33.41 1.77 -14.65
C HIS A 647 34.04 0.46 -15.16
N GLU A 648 34.93 -0.17 -14.39
CA GLU A 648 35.55 -1.46 -14.73
C GLU A 648 34.52 -2.58 -14.94
N VAL A 649 33.39 -2.55 -14.23
CA VAL A 649 32.34 -3.58 -14.32
C VAL A 649 31.19 -3.15 -15.24
N LEU A 650 30.78 -1.88 -15.19
CA LEU A 650 29.63 -1.40 -15.96
C LEU A 650 29.99 -1.08 -17.42
N ASP A 651 31.21 -0.58 -17.66
CA ASP A 651 31.77 -0.21 -18.97
C ASP A 651 30.78 0.51 -19.89
N ASP A 652 30.12 1.55 -19.35
CA ASP A 652 29.06 2.25 -20.03
C ASP A 652 29.26 3.78 -20.02
N PRO A 653 28.60 4.54 -20.91
CA PRO A 653 28.74 5.99 -20.98
C PRO A 653 28.45 6.74 -19.67
N HIS A 654 27.56 6.25 -18.81
CA HIS A 654 27.26 6.90 -17.52
C HIS A 654 28.40 6.73 -16.51
N SER A 655 28.95 5.52 -16.39
CA SER A 655 30.10 5.25 -15.53
C SER A 655 31.36 5.98 -16.03
N ALA A 656 31.56 6.06 -17.35
CA ALA A 656 32.65 6.83 -17.95
C ALA A 656 32.60 8.33 -17.59
N VAL A 657 31.44 8.97 -17.72
CA VAL A 657 31.22 10.37 -17.33
C VAL A 657 31.43 10.56 -15.82
N THR A 658 30.98 9.61 -15.00
CA THR A 658 31.11 9.66 -13.54
C THR A 658 32.57 9.53 -13.10
N LEU A 659 33.41 8.79 -13.82
CA LEU A 659 34.86 8.69 -13.59
C LEU A 659 35.63 9.92 -14.10
N ALA A 660 35.24 10.48 -15.24
CA ALA A 660 35.91 11.63 -15.85
C ALA A 660 35.92 12.87 -14.93
N GLN A 661 34.81 13.16 -14.25
CA GLN A 661 34.66 14.35 -13.40
C GLN A 661 35.66 14.44 -12.23
N PRO A 662 35.79 13.42 -11.35
CA PRO A 662 36.78 13.47 -10.27
C PRO A 662 38.23 13.38 -10.79
N LEU A 663 38.49 12.68 -11.90
CA LEU A 663 39.83 12.68 -12.53
C LEU A 663 40.25 14.09 -13.00
N MET A 664 39.33 14.85 -13.59
CA MET A 664 39.55 16.26 -13.95
C MET A 664 39.88 17.13 -12.74
N HIS A 665 39.31 16.83 -11.57
CA HIS A 665 39.60 17.55 -10.33
C HIS A 665 40.97 17.19 -9.74
N LEU A 666 41.52 15.99 -10.03
CA LEU A 666 42.90 15.63 -9.71
C LEU A 666 43.93 16.18 -10.71
N GLY A 667 43.48 16.85 -11.78
CA GLY A 667 44.36 17.36 -12.83
C GLY A 667 44.83 16.32 -13.83
N ASN A 668 44.28 15.10 -13.82
CA ASN A 668 44.45 14.17 -14.94
C ASN A 668 43.55 14.63 -16.08
N LEU A 669 44.14 15.00 -17.22
CA LEU A 669 43.39 15.56 -18.34
C LEU A 669 43.30 14.59 -19.53
N ASP A 670 44.16 13.58 -19.62
CA ASP A 670 44.24 12.71 -20.81
C ASP A 670 43.28 11.53 -20.75
N GLU A 671 43.21 10.84 -19.61
CA GLU A 671 42.30 9.71 -19.41
C GLU A 671 40.82 10.14 -19.50
N PRO A 672 40.37 11.25 -18.85
CA PRO A 672 38.99 11.71 -18.97
C PRO A 672 38.57 12.05 -20.40
N GLU A 673 39.50 12.51 -21.25
CA GLU A 673 39.17 12.87 -22.63
C GLU A 673 38.77 11.64 -23.44
N GLN A 674 39.51 10.53 -23.30
CA GLN A 674 39.18 9.27 -23.97
C GLN A 674 37.82 8.72 -23.50
N LEU A 675 37.58 8.73 -22.19
CA LEU A 675 36.32 8.29 -21.58
C LEU A 675 35.13 9.10 -22.11
N LEU A 676 35.26 10.42 -22.17
CA LEU A 676 34.18 11.32 -22.60
C LEU A 676 33.91 11.24 -24.10
N ILE A 677 34.96 11.10 -24.94
CA ILE A 677 34.80 10.88 -26.39
C ILE A 677 34.04 9.56 -26.63
N GLY A 678 34.38 8.49 -25.90
CA GLY A 678 33.63 7.23 -25.94
C GLY A 678 32.17 7.42 -25.52
N ALA A 679 31.92 8.15 -24.43
CA ALA A 679 30.57 8.41 -23.92
C ALA A 679 29.70 9.25 -24.88
N MET A 680 30.29 10.08 -25.74
CA MET A 680 29.55 10.83 -26.76
C MET A 680 28.92 9.94 -27.83
N ALA A 681 29.42 8.72 -28.04
CA ALA A 681 28.81 7.75 -28.95
C ALA A 681 27.52 7.11 -28.38
N SER A 682 27.14 7.43 -27.14
CA SER A 682 25.94 6.88 -26.50
C SER A 682 24.65 7.17 -27.28
N GLU A 683 23.76 6.19 -27.38
CA GLU A 683 22.41 6.34 -27.92
C GLU A 683 21.50 7.19 -27.01
N HIS A 684 21.86 7.35 -25.73
CA HIS A 684 21.09 8.14 -24.76
C HIS A 684 21.41 9.64 -24.88
N SER A 685 20.42 10.43 -25.32
CA SER A 685 20.58 11.87 -25.55
C SER A 685 21.08 12.66 -24.34
N LYS A 686 20.57 12.37 -23.13
CA LYS A 686 20.98 13.05 -21.89
C LYS A 686 22.44 12.78 -21.53
N THR A 687 22.88 11.52 -21.64
CA THR A 687 24.26 11.13 -21.32
C THR A 687 25.23 11.76 -22.30
N ARG A 688 24.86 11.80 -23.58
CA ARG A 688 25.60 12.51 -24.62
C ARG A 688 25.76 14.01 -24.32
N ILE A 689 24.69 14.68 -23.90
CA ILE A 689 24.72 16.10 -23.50
C ILE A 689 25.67 16.32 -22.32
N ILE A 690 25.58 15.46 -21.29
CA ILE A 690 26.46 15.56 -20.11
C ILE A 690 27.92 15.30 -20.49
N ALA A 691 28.18 14.30 -21.34
CA ALA A 691 29.51 14.00 -21.85
C ALA A 691 30.09 15.16 -22.65
N ALA A 692 29.32 15.74 -23.58
CA ALA A 692 29.72 16.91 -24.36
C ALA A 692 30.01 18.13 -23.48
N THR A 693 29.14 18.41 -22.49
CA THR A 693 29.36 19.50 -21.53
C THR A 693 30.64 19.31 -20.73
N THR A 694 30.90 18.08 -20.28
CA THR A 694 32.07 17.74 -19.46
C THR A 694 33.35 17.78 -20.30
N LEU A 695 33.30 17.31 -21.56
CA LEU A 695 34.42 17.33 -22.50
C LEU A 695 34.80 18.76 -22.88
N LEU A 696 33.80 19.63 -23.06
CA LEU A 696 34.03 21.05 -23.31
C LEU A 696 34.78 21.70 -22.14
N ASP A 697 34.36 21.47 -20.89
CA ASP A 697 35.09 22.00 -19.74
C ASP A 697 36.50 21.40 -19.61
N LEU A 698 36.69 20.12 -19.96
CA LEU A 698 38.00 19.47 -19.96
C LEU A 698 38.96 20.09 -20.98
N ARG A 699 38.55 20.20 -22.24
CA ARG A 699 39.37 20.80 -23.32
C ARG A 699 39.68 22.26 -23.04
N ARG A 700 38.73 22.99 -22.48
CA ARG A 700 38.94 24.35 -21.99
C ARG A 700 40.04 24.40 -20.93
N ARG A 701 40.01 23.52 -19.92
CA ARG A 701 41.09 23.43 -18.90
C ARG A 701 42.44 23.02 -19.51
N LYS A 702 42.46 22.12 -20.50
CA LYS A 702 43.68 21.79 -21.27
C LYS A 702 44.22 23.02 -22.01
N ALA A 703 43.35 23.81 -22.63
CA ALA A 703 43.74 25.02 -23.34
C ALA A 703 44.33 26.07 -22.39
N GLU A 704 43.73 26.24 -21.21
CA GLU A 704 44.25 27.10 -20.16
C GLU A 704 45.64 26.63 -19.69
N ALA A 705 45.84 25.32 -19.48
CA ALA A 705 47.15 24.76 -19.12
C ALA A 705 48.20 24.97 -20.22
N ALA A 706 47.83 24.76 -21.49
CA ALA A 706 48.70 24.99 -22.64
C ALA A 706 49.08 26.47 -22.79
N TYR A 707 48.10 27.37 -22.62
CA TYR A 707 48.32 28.82 -22.64
C TYR A 707 49.33 29.25 -21.57
N TRP A 708 49.20 28.74 -20.34
CA TRP A 708 50.17 29.03 -19.27
C TRP A 708 51.52 28.36 -19.48
N GLY A 709 51.56 27.23 -20.17
CA GLY A 709 52.79 26.61 -20.69
C GLY A 709 53.42 27.33 -21.89
N LYS A 710 52.82 28.45 -22.35
CA LYS A 710 53.20 29.21 -23.57
C LYS A 710 53.07 28.41 -24.88
N ASP A 711 52.36 27.29 -24.85
CA ASP A 711 51.97 26.54 -26.05
C ASP A 711 50.66 27.08 -26.61
N PHE A 712 50.77 28.25 -27.25
CA PHE A 712 49.62 28.97 -27.79
C PHE A 712 48.96 28.25 -28.97
N VAL A 713 49.71 27.41 -29.69
CA VAL A 713 49.18 26.63 -30.82
C VAL A 713 48.26 25.53 -30.31
N SER A 714 48.70 24.77 -29.31
CA SER A 714 47.84 23.75 -28.68
C SER A 714 46.64 24.39 -27.98
N ALA A 715 46.82 25.52 -27.29
CA ALA A 715 45.71 26.25 -26.65
C ALA A 715 44.65 26.68 -27.67
N ARG A 716 45.07 27.20 -28.83
CA ARG A 716 44.20 27.57 -29.94
C ARG A 716 43.42 26.38 -30.48
N ASP A 717 44.11 25.29 -30.79
CA ASP A 717 43.52 24.12 -31.44
C ASP A 717 42.51 23.43 -30.52
N LEU A 718 42.79 23.38 -29.21
CA LEU A 718 41.86 22.89 -28.20
C LEU A 718 40.58 23.76 -28.11
N LEU A 719 40.71 25.09 -28.17
CA LEU A 719 39.55 26.00 -28.13
C LEU A 719 38.74 25.96 -29.42
N LYS A 720 39.37 25.81 -30.60
CA LYS A 720 38.66 25.55 -31.86
C LYS A 720 37.86 24.26 -31.77
N SER A 721 38.47 23.21 -31.23
CA SER A 721 37.80 21.92 -30.99
C SER A 721 36.62 22.02 -30.02
N CYS A 722 36.66 22.92 -29.04
CA CYS A 722 35.50 23.20 -28.18
C CYS A 722 34.32 23.82 -28.96
N PHE A 723 34.61 24.71 -29.90
CA PHE A 723 33.56 25.30 -30.74
C PHE A 723 33.02 24.30 -31.76
N ASP A 724 33.85 23.40 -32.30
CA ASP A 724 33.39 22.33 -33.20
C ASP A 724 32.40 21.40 -32.49
N LEU A 725 32.76 20.99 -31.26
CA LEU A 725 31.89 20.20 -30.39
C LEU A 725 30.55 20.90 -30.12
N ALA A 726 30.57 22.22 -29.99
CA ALA A 726 29.38 23.02 -29.73
C ALA A 726 28.51 23.18 -30.98
N ASP A 727 29.11 23.35 -32.16
CA ASP A 727 28.41 23.40 -33.44
C ASP A 727 27.69 22.07 -33.72
N ASP A 728 28.37 20.95 -33.46
CA ASP A 728 27.79 19.60 -33.56
C ASP A 728 26.62 19.41 -32.58
N ALA A 729 26.78 19.84 -31.33
CA ALA A 729 25.70 19.77 -30.33
C ALA A 729 24.50 20.67 -30.73
N LYS A 730 24.77 21.85 -31.30
CA LYS A 730 23.74 22.77 -31.81
C LYS A 730 22.96 22.15 -32.97
N ALA A 731 23.66 21.56 -33.94
CA ALA A 731 23.05 20.91 -35.10
C ALA A 731 22.11 19.75 -34.69
N GLN A 732 22.41 19.09 -33.57
CA GLN A 732 21.59 18.00 -33.01
C GLN A 732 20.47 18.48 -32.06
N GLY A 733 20.33 19.79 -31.83
CA GLY A 733 19.36 20.35 -30.89
C GLY A 733 19.68 20.04 -29.41
N GLN A 734 20.95 19.83 -29.08
CA GLN A 734 21.45 19.35 -27.79
C GLN A 734 22.15 20.45 -26.98
N ILE A 735 21.60 21.67 -26.95
CA ILE A 735 22.12 22.79 -26.16
C ILE A 735 21.17 23.08 -24.99
N ASP A 736 21.74 23.12 -23.78
CA ASP A 736 21.06 23.54 -22.56
C ASP A 736 21.78 24.74 -21.90
N ASP A 737 21.19 25.29 -20.83
CA ASP A 737 21.77 26.43 -20.10
C ASP A 737 23.16 26.13 -19.52
N ARG A 738 23.46 24.85 -19.26
CA ARG A 738 24.75 24.42 -18.71
C ARG A 738 25.83 24.49 -19.78
N ILE A 739 25.56 23.98 -20.98
CA ILE A 739 26.44 24.11 -22.15
C ILE A 739 26.68 25.58 -22.46
N ASN A 740 25.63 26.41 -22.50
CA ASN A 740 25.75 27.85 -22.72
C ASN A 740 26.67 28.54 -21.70
N LYS A 741 26.57 28.17 -20.42
CA LYS A 741 27.46 28.68 -19.38
C LYS A 741 28.93 28.33 -19.61
N HIS A 742 29.21 27.09 -20.02
CA HIS A 742 30.57 26.67 -20.32
C HIS A 742 31.10 27.26 -21.64
N LEU A 743 30.24 27.48 -22.63
CA LEU A 743 30.58 28.16 -23.87
C LEU A 743 30.95 29.63 -23.65
N ALA A 744 30.21 30.35 -22.81
CA ALA A 744 30.56 31.74 -22.47
C ALA A 744 31.96 31.84 -21.82
N LYS A 745 32.34 30.87 -20.98
CA LYS A 745 33.70 30.79 -20.41
C LYS A 745 34.75 30.51 -21.49
N THR A 746 34.46 29.54 -22.35
CA THR A 746 35.33 29.14 -23.47
C THR A 746 35.56 30.31 -24.43
N ALA A 747 34.53 31.10 -24.73
CA ALA A 747 34.63 32.28 -25.59
C ALA A 747 35.51 33.39 -24.96
N ALA A 748 35.40 33.63 -23.65
CA ALA A 748 36.27 34.58 -22.96
C ALA A 748 37.75 34.15 -23.02
N GLU A 749 38.01 32.85 -22.84
CA GLU A 749 39.37 32.30 -22.91
C GLU A 749 39.91 32.26 -24.33
N ALA A 750 39.06 31.99 -25.33
CA ALA A 750 39.39 32.10 -26.75
C ALA A 750 39.84 33.50 -27.15
N LEU A 751 39.21 34.56 -26.62
CA LEU A 751 39.67 35.93 -26.85
C LEU A 751 41.02 36.20 -26.17
N SER A 752 41.24 35.67 -24.97
CA SER A 752 42.56 35.78 -24.31
C SER A 752 43.68 35.11 -25.13
N VAL A 753 43.43 33.93 -25.69
CA VAL A 753 44.39 33.21 -26.54
C VAL A 753 44.58 33.95 -27.86
N ALA A 754 43.50 34.40 -28.49
CA ALA A 754 43.54 35.12 -29.76
C ALA A 754 44.38 36.40 -29.67
N ARG A 755 44.38 37.10 -28.53
CA ARG A 755 45.25 38.27 -28.30
C ARG A 755 46.74 37.97 -28.47
N SER A 756 47.19 36.76 -28.13
CA SER A 756 48.62 36.45 -28.07
C SER A 756 49.31 36.32 -29.44
N PHE A 757 48.55 36.04 -30.51
CA PHE A 757 49.11 35.89 -31.88
C PHE A 757 48.09 36.26 -32.99
N LEU A 758 47.01 36.95 -32.63
CA LEU A 758 45.91 37.42 -33.48
C LEU A 758 45.31 36.33 -34.40
N ASP A 759 44.50 35.45 -33.83
CA ASP A 759 43.69 34.48 -34.59
C ASP A 759 42.29 35.02 -34.90
N GLY A 760 42.10 35.54 -36.12
CA GLY A 760 40.82 36.08 -36.57
C GLY A 760 39.67 35.07 -36.63
N GLU A 761 39.97 33.79 -36.90
CA GLU A 761 38.94 32.74 -36.91
C GLU A 761 38.43 32.48 -35.48
N LEU A 762 39.35 32.41 -34.52
CA LEU A 762 39.03 32.21 -33.11
C LEU A 762 38.23 33.38 -32.54
N VAL A 763 38.57 34.62 -32.93
CA VAL A 763 37.78 35.83 -32.61
C VAL A 763 36.37 35.74 -33.18
N LYS A 764 36.22 35.42 -34.48
CA LYS A 764 34.91 35.31 -35.15
C LYS A 764 34.01 34.29 -34.44
N ARG A 765 34.54 33.11 -34.10
CA ARG A 765 33.78 32.05 -33.39
C ARG A 765 33.40 32.46 -31.98
N ALA A 766 34.34 33.00 -31.19
CA ALA A 766 34.07 33.44 -29.82
C ALA A 766 32.98 34.52 -29.75
N VAL A 767 33.07 35.54 -30.61
CA VAL A 767 32.06 36.60 -30.73
C VAL A 767 30.72 36.04 -31.17
N GLY A 768 30.70 35.13 -32.16
CA GLY A 768 29.48 34.49 -32.64
C GLY A 768 28.68 33.82 -31.53
N TYR A 769 29.33 33.01 -30.71
CA TYR A 769 28.68 32.36 -29.55
C TYR A 769 28.22 33.36 -28.49
N LEU A 770 29.00 34.39 -28.18
CA LEU A 770 28.62 35.41 -27.18
C LEU A 770 27.38 36.22 -27.60
N ARG A 771 27.11 36.39 -28.90
CA ARG A 771 25.91 37.07 -29.40
C ARG A 771 24.63 36.23 -29.24
N GLU A 772 24.76 34.92 -29.23
CA GLU A 772 23.63 33.99 -29.16
C GLU A 772 23.27 33.62 -27.71
N ILE A 773 24.25 33.64 -26.80
CA ILE A 773 24.06 33.25 -25.40
C ILE A 773 23.45 34.41 -24.60
N PRO A 774 22.35 34.21 -23.85
CA PRO A 774 21.76 35.27 -23.04
C PRO A 774 22.65 35.67 -21.86
N GLU A 775 22.81 36.99 -21.65
CA GLU A 775 23.59 37.59 -20.56
C GLU A 775 22.80 37.58 -19.23
N ILE A 776 22.60 36.39 -18.66
CA ILE A 776 21.93 36.20 -17.36
C ILE A 776 23.00 36.12 -16.26
N GLY A 777 22.64 36.45 -15.00
CA GLY A 777 23.56 36.65 -13.87
C GLY A 777 24.62 35.55 -13.64
N THR A 778 24.39 34.29 -14.03
CA THR A 778 25.36 33.19 -13.92
C THR A 778 26.49 33.24 -14.97
N ASN A 779 26.27 33.93 -16.10
CA ASN A 779 27.21 34.04 -17.23
C ASN A 779 27.90 35.41 -17.28
N ARG A 780 27.35 36.42 -16.60
CA ARG A 780 27.85 37.81 -16.59
C ARG A 780 29.38 37.93 -16.35
N PRO A 781 30.00 37.22 -15.39
CA PRO A 781 31.45 37.30 -15.19
C PRO A 781 32.29 36.81 -16.39
N SER A 782 31.75 35.90 -17.20
CA SER A 782 32.40 35.44 -18.43
C SER A 782 32.28 36.48 -19.54
N PHE A 783 31.12 37.14 -19.66
CA PHE A 783 30.91 38.25 -20.60
C PHE A 783 31.81 39.45 -20.27
N ASP A 784 31.93 39.80 -19.00
CA ASP A 784 32.81 40.89 -18.56
C ASP A 784 34.28 40.61 -18.89
N ARG A 785 34.73 39.36 -18.67
CA ARG A 785 36.07 38.92 -19.09
C ARG A 785 36.25 38.96 -20.60
N ALA A 786 35.27 38.48 -21.37
CA ALA A 786 35.32 38.53 -22.83
C ALA A 786 35.43 39.97 -23.35
N ARG A 787 34.63 40.90 -22.81
CA ARG A 787 34.68 42.33 -23.16
C ARG A 787 36.02 42.96 -22.82
N ALA A 788 36.62 42.61 -21.68
CA ALA A 788 37.94 43.10 -21.30
C ALA A 788 39.02 42.68 -22.32
N PHE A 789 39.03 41.40 -22.73
CA PHE A 789 39.96 40.93 -23.76
C PHE A 789 39.65 41.53 -25.14
N ALA A 790 38.38 41.72 -25.50
CA ALA A 790 37.99 42.37 -26.74
C ALA A 790 38.53 43.81 -26.84
N ARG A 791 38.43 44.59 -25.76
CA ARG A 791 39.03 45.94 -25.70
C ARG A 791 40.54 45.90 -25.87
N GLN A 792 41.21 45.00 -25.15
CA GLN A 792 42.66 44.86 -25.26
C GLN A 792 43.12 44.50 -26.67
N ILE A 793 42.40 43.64 -27.39
CA ILE A 793 42.74 43.28 -28.78
C ILE A 793 42.57 44.49 -29.72
N LEU A 794 41.54 45.31 -29.51
CA LEU A 794 41.33 46.55 -30.27
C LEU A 794 42.44 47.56 -29.97
N ASP A 795 42.81 47.72 -28.70
CA ASP A 795 43.86 48.63 -28.23
C ASP A 795 45.26 48.22 -28.72
N ASP A 796 45.51 46.91 -28.89
CA ASP A 796 46.77 46.35 -29.42
C ASP A 796 46.95 46.63 -30.94
N GLY A 797 46.02 47.34 -31.59
CA GLY A 797 46.18 47.90 -32.94
C GLY A 797 45.65 47.04 -34.09
N LEU A 798 44.57 46.29 -33.87
CA LEU A 798 43.92 45.47 -34.89
C LEU A 798 43.41 46.31 -36.09
N THR A 799 43.87 45.98 -37.31
CA THR A 799 43.52 46.75 -38.54
C THR A 799 42.49 46.08 -39.45
N GLU A 800 42.05 44.85 -39.14
CA GLU A 800 41.10 44.11 -39.99
C GLU A 800 39.65 44.54 -39.71
N PRO A 801 38.96 45.21 -40.65
CA PRO A 801 37.67 45.86 -40.37
C PRO A 801 36.57 44.90 -39.90
N GLU A 802 36.55 43.68 -40.44
CA GLU A 802 35.56 42.65 -40.07
C GLU A 802 35.73 42.18 -38.63
N LEU A 803 36.97 42.04 -38.16
CA LEU A 803 37.26 41.59 -36.80
C LEU A 803 37.00 42.72 -35.79
N CYS A 804 37.34 43.96 -36.14
CA CYS A 804 37.00 45.12 -35.31
C CYS A 804 35.49 45.22 -35.09
N ALA A 805 34.70 45.15 -36.17
CA ALA A 805 33.23 45.17 -36.09
C ALA A 805 32.69 43.98 -35.27
N ALA A 806 33.32 42.81 -35.37
CA ALA A 806 32.96 41.65 -34.55
C ALA A 806 33.20 41.92 -33.05
N LEU A 807 34.38 42.40 -32.66
CA LEU A 807 34.71 42.70 -31.27
C LEU A 807 33.86 43.85 -30.70
N GLU A 808 33.62 44.91 -31.48
CA GLU A 808 32.80 46.05 -31.08
C GLU A 808 31.35 45.64 -30.76
N SER A 809 30.80 44.69 -31.51
CA SER A 809 29.42 44.24 -31.31
C SER A 809 29.11 43.63 -29.93
N ILE A 810 30.11 43.08 -29.25
CA ILE A 810 29.96 42.48 -27.91
C ILE A 810 30.23 43.49 -26.78
N LEU A 811 30.68 44.70 -27.13
CA LEU A 811 30.89 45.82 -26.20
C LEU A 811 29.59 46.63 -25.95
N GLY A 812 28.60 46.55 -26.85
CA GLY A 812 27.23 47.12 -26.72
C GLY A 812 27.08 48.62 -27.09
N GLU A 813 25.88 49.02 -27.56
CA GLU A 813 25.47 50.43 -27.74
C GLU A 813 25.23 51.10 -26.38
N GLY A 814 26.34 51.47 -25.74
CA GLY A 814 26.38 52.14 -24.45
C GLY A 814 27.81 52.49 -24.04
N SER A 815 28.74 52.53 -25.01
CA SER A 815 30.16 52.81 -24.79
C SER A 815 30.76 53.72 -25.87
N LEU A 816 29.94 54.59 -26.46
CA LEU A 816 30.40 55.89 -27.01
C LEU A 816 30.17 57.01 -25.98
N GLY A 817 30.34 56.68 -24.69
CA GLY A 817 30.70 57.66 -23.68
C GLY A 817 32.21 57.58 -23.55
N GLU A 818 32.87 58.67 -23.92
CA GLU A 818 34.27 59.01 -23.68
C GLU A 818 35.04 57.98 -22.83
N LEU A 819 36.16 57.50 -23.37
CA LEU A 819 37.37 57.43 -22.56
C LEU A 819 37.56 58.81 -21.90
N ASN A 820 36.89 59.05 -20.78
CA ASN A 820 37.40 59.95 -19.76
C ASN A 820 38.65 59.23 -19.27
N THR A 821 39.87 59.53 -19.75
CA THR A 821 40.55 60.81 -19.53
C THR A 821 39.84 61.62 -18.47
N SER A 822 40.08 61.26 -17.21
CA SER A 822 39.78 62.07 -16.03
C SER A 822 38.28 62.35 -15.78
N PRO A 823 37.69 61.98 -14.63
CA PRO A 823 36.42 62.57 -14.26
C PRO A 823 36.67 64.06 -13.96
N THR A 824 36.28 64.94 -14.88
CA THR A 824 35.97 66.32 -14.51
C THR A 824 34.52 66.62 -14.80
N GLY A 825 33.71 66.52 -13.75
CA GLY A 825 32.39 67.13 -13.66
C GLY A 825 31.61 66.61 -12.45
N PRO A 826 31.30 67.40 -11.41
CA PRO A 826 31.95 68.64 -10.98
C PRO A 826 33.31 68.30 -10.36
N THR A 827 34.06 69.24 -9.81
CA THR A 827 35.22 68.92 -8.95
C THR A 827 34.81 68.01 -7.79
N SER A 828 34.86 66.67 -7.95
CA SER A 828 34.88 65.74 -6.83
C SER A 828 36.32 65.70 -6.34
N ARG A 829 36.61 66.56 -5.37
CA ARG A 829 37.91 66.61 -4.68
C ARG A 829 38.26 65.18 -4.24
N ARG A 830 39.34 64.58 -4.78
CA ARG A 830 39.93 63.36 -4.18
C ARG A 830 40.27 63.73 -2.74
N LEU A 831 39.69 63.02 -1.80
CA LEU A 831 39.95 63.23 -0.39
C LEU A 831 41.11 62.34 0.03
N LYS A 832 41.85 62.82 1.03
CA LYS A 832 42.90 62.07 1.69
C LYS A 832 42.36 61.58 3.02
N GLY A 833 42.61 60.32 3.31
CA GLY A 833 42.22 59.73 4.57
C GLY A 833 43.15 58.60 4.94
N VAL A 834 42.92 58.06 6.12
CA VAL A 834 43.69 56.95 6.68
C VAL A 834 42.74 55.79 6.92
N ILE A 835 43.15 54.59 6.54
CA ILE A 835 42.37 53.38 6.80
C ILE A 835 42.26 53.21 8.33
N ARG A 836 41.08 53.46 8.89
CA ARG A 836 40.82 53.33 10.32
C ARG A 836 40.78 51.87 10.76
N ASN A 837 40.21 51.01 9.93
CA ASN A 837 40.24 49.57 10.10
C ASN A 837 40.10 48.85 8.75
N TRP A 838 40.62 47.63 8.67
CA TRP A 838 40.47 46.76 7.51
C TRP A 838 40.20 45.33 7.97
N MET A 839 39.03 44.80 7.64
CA MET A 839 38.63 43.44 7.98
C MET A 839 39.01 42.50 6.84
N VAL A 840 40.22 41.95 6.96
CA VAL A 840 40.85 41.07 5.96
C VAL A 840 39.92 39.93 5.51
N GLU A 841 39.32 39.19 6.44
CA GLU A 841 38.46 38.04 6.13
C GLU A 841 37.15 38.42 5.41
N LYS A 842 36.68 39.66 5.59
CA LYS A 842 35.40 40.15 5.05
C LYS A 842 35.57 41.06 3.83
N GLY A 843 36.79 41.47 3.49
CA GLY A 843 37.09 42.27 2.30
C GLY A 843 36.52 43.70 2.33
N TYR A 844 36.37 44.30 3.52
CA TYR A 844 35.92 45.68 3.68
C TYR A 844 36.57 46.35 4.90
N GLY A 845 36.50 47.68 4.96
CA GLY A 845 36.97 48.48 6.08
C GLY A 845 36.36 49.87 6.10
N PHE A 846 36.93 50.76 6.89
CA PHE A 846 36.50 52.14 7.02
C PHE A 846 37.71 53.09 6.93
N ILE A 847 37.50 54.23 6.28
CA ILE A 847 38.49 55.30 6.12
C ILE A 847 38.06 56.49 6.99
N GLU A 848 39.00 57.04 7.74
CA GLU A 848 38.86 58.28 8.49
C GLU A 848 39.50 59.41 7.68
N SER A 849 38.82 60.56 7.56
CA SER A 849 39.24 61.68 6.73
C SER A 849 39.00 62.99 7.48
N ASP A 850 39.98 63.90 7.48
CA ASP A 850 39.79 65.23 8.08
C ASP A 850 38.74 66.08 7.34
N ASP A 851 38.40 65.69 6.10
CA ASP A 851 37.40 66.38 5.28
C ASP A 851 35.96 65.88 5.52
N ILE A 852 35.75 64.75 6.22
CA ILE A 852 34.42 64.16 6.49
C ILE A 852 34.38 63.60 7.92
N GLU A 853 33.47 64.11 8.76
CA GLU A 853 33.37 63.73 10.18
C GLU A 853 32.96 62.27 10.45
N GLU A 854 32.32 61.58 9.49
CA GLU A 854 31.89 60.19 9.61
C GLU A 854 32.88 59.18 8.99
N ASP A 855 32.94 57.97 9.54
CA ASP A 855 33.72 56.87 8.97
C ASP A 855 33.21 56.50 7.57
N ILE A 856 34.09 56.51 6.59
CA ILE A 856 33.74 56.30 5.18
C ILE A 856 33.91 54.82 4.87
N PHE A 857 32.83 54.17 4.44
CA PHE A 857 32.87 52.74 4.12
C PHE A 857 33.75 52.45 2.90
N LEU A 858 34.59 51.43 2.98
CA LEU A 858 35.51 50.98 1.93
C LEU A 858 35.29 49.50 1.65
N TRP A 859 35.09 49.13 0.38
CA TRP A 859 34.97 47.73 -0.05
C TRP A 859 36.10 47.36 -1.02
N GLN A 860 36.58 46.12 -0.96
CA GLN A 860 37.73 45.67 -1.77
C GLN A 860 37.55 45.83 -3.29
N GLY A 861 36.32 45.74 -3.81
CA GLY A 861 36.06 45.92 -5.24
C GLY A 861 35.88 47.38 -5.66
N ASP A 862 35.97 48.32 -4.73
CA ASP A 862 36.01 49.77 -5.01
C ASP A 862 37.47 50.31 -5.07
N LEU A 863 38.47 49.42 -4.96
CA LEU A 863 39.88 49.71 -5.21
C LEU A 863 40.14 49.97 -6.69
N ARG A 864 40.95 50.99 -7.00
CA ARG A 864 41.35 51.34 -8.36
C ARG A 864 42.27 50.29 -8.99
N SER A 865 43.12 49.66 -8.17
CA SER A 865 44.04 48.60 -8.57
C SER A 865 43.92 47.43 -7.61
N GLY A 866 43.73 46.21 -8.14
CA GLY A 866 43.74 44.99 -7.33
C GLY A 866 45.08 44.75 -6.61
N LYS A 867 46.18 45.36 -7.09
CA LYS A 867 47.52 45.25 -6.50
C LYS A 867 47.60 45.87 -5.10
N ASP A 868 46.76 46.86 -4.83
CA ASP A 868 46.76 47.58 -3.54
C ASP A 868 46.14 46.74 -2.42
N LEU A 869 45.30 45.75 -2.76
CA LEU A 869 44.63 44.85 -1.80
C LEU A 869 45.62 44.17 -0.84
N LEU A 870 46.82 43.83 -1.33
CA LEU A 870 47.92 43.20 -0.57
C LEU A 870 48.50 44.09 0.55
N PHE A 871 48.20 45.39 0.50
CA PHE A 871 48.79 46.41 1.37
C PHE A 871 47.74 47.23 2.12
N MET A 872 46.44 46.93 1.94
CA MET A 872 45.34 47.52 2.70
C MET A 872 45.44 47.09 4.17
N THR A 873 45.91 48.00 5.02
CA THR A 873 46.13 47.77 6.46
C THR A 873 45.76 49.03 7.24
N GLN A 874 45.36 48.87 8.50
CA GLN A 874 45.04 49.99 9.38
C GLN A 874 46.21 50.98 9.47
N GLY A 875 45.93 52.27 9.43
CA GLY A 875 46.92 53.35 9.48
C GLY A 875 47.49 53.76 8.11
N ARG A 876 47.08 53.12 7.01
CA ARG A 876 47.56 53.46 5.67
C ARG A 876 46.89 54.71 5.10
N PRO A 877 47.64 55.66 4.54
CA PRO A 877 47.07 56.79 3.82
C PRO A 877 46.57 56.34 2.44
N VAL A 878 45.36 56.76 2.11
CA VAL A 878 44.67 56.45 0.85
C VAL A 878 44.11 57.73 0.23
N GLU A 879 44.06 57.75 -1.10
CA GLU A 879 43.33 58.76 -1.86
C GLU A 879 42.10 58.13 -2.49
N PHE A 880 40.95 58.78 -2.36
CA PHE A 880 39.67 58.22 -2.80
C PHE A 880 38.66 59.31 -3.15
N THR A 881 37.58 58.89 -3.81
CA THR A 881 36.39 59.73 -4.05
C THR A 881 35.23 59.22 -3.21
N VAL A 882 34.32 60.10 -2.79
CA VAL A 882 33.17 59.75 -1.94
C VAL A 882 31.87 59.81 -2.72
N ARG A 883 31.03 58.78 -2.55
CA ARG A 883 29.64 58.74 -3.00
C ARG A 883 28.72 58.49 -1.81
N THR A 884 27.57 59.15 -1.80
CA THR A 884 26.54 58.95 -0.77
C THR A 884 25.65 57.75 -1.14
N ARG A 885 25.36 56.87 -0.17
CA ARG A 885 24.38 55.77 -0.30
C ARG A 885 23.38 55.82 0.86
N GLU A 886 22.31 55.02 0.78
CA GLU A 886 21.29 54.89 1.83
C GLU A 886 21.84 54.53 3.23
N LYS A 887 23.05 53.96 3.31
CA LYS A 887 23.72 53.55 4.55
C LYS A 887 24.93 54.42 4.95
N GLY A 888 25.07 55.61 4.38
CA GLY A 888 26.17 56.54 4.68
C GLY A 888 27.16 56.73 3.52
N SER A 889 28.25 57.46 3.78
CA SER A 889 29.29 57.74 2.79
C SER A 889 30.14 56.50 2.46
N GLN A 890 30.37 56.27 1.17
CA GLN A 890 31.22 55.19 0.68
C GLN A 890 32.36 55.74 -0.18
N ALA A 891 33.56 55.23 0.05
CA ALA A 891 34.74 55.48 -0.77
C ALA A 891 34.71 54.61 -2.03
N PHE A 892 35.07 55.21 -3.17
CA PHE A 892 35.27 54.53 -4.45
C PHE A 892 36.44 55.15 -5.21
N ASP A 893 36.98 54.40 -6.18
CA ASP A 893 38.23 54.76 -6.89
C ASP A 893 39.42 54.94 -5.93
N VAL A 894 39.55 54.00 -5.00
CA VAL A 894 40.49 54.07 -3.87
C VAL A 894 41.86 53.53 -4.26
N GLU A 895 42.91 54.28 -3.95
CA GLU A 895 44.31 53.87 -4.17
C GLU A 895 45.19 54.25 -2.97
N LEU A 896 46.33 53.57 -2.83
CA LEU A 896 47.32 53.93 -1.81
C LEU A 896 47.94 55.29 -2.13
N ALA A 897 47.93 56.21 -1.16
CA ALA A 897 48.52 57.53 -1.34
C ALA A 897 50.07 57.48 -1.44
N VAL A 898 50.67 56.39 -0.96
CA VAL A 898 52.11 56.14 -1.01
C VAL A 898 52.34 54.67 -1.38
N PRO A 899 53.24 54.36 -2.33
CA PRO A 899 53.65 53.00 -2.63
C PRO A 899 54.12 52.24 -1.38
N PRO A 900 53.93 50.92 -1.30
CA PRO A 900 54.45 50.12 -0.19
C PRO A 900 55.97 50.16 -0.14
N LEU A 901 56.52 50.24 1.07
CA LEU A 901 57.97 50.28 1.29
C LEU A 901 58.60 48.91 0.96
N ALA A 902 59.91 48.90 0.69
CA ALA A 902 60.62 47.69 0.27
C ALA A 902 60.61 46.58 1.35
N ASP A 903 60.63 46.95 2.62
CA ASP A 903 60.53 46.04 3.78
C ASP A 903 59.14 45.39 3.93
N GLU A 904 58.09 45.99 3.37
CA GLU A 904 56.74 45.42 3.37
C GLU A 904 56.50 44.43 2.22
N GLN A 905 57.41 44.44 1.26
CA GLN A 905 57.44 43.57 0.10
C GLN A 905 58.29 42.32 0.36
N ILE A 906 59.36 42.42 1.17
CA ILE A 906 60.31 41.35 1.44
C ILE A 906 59.83 40.42 2.58
N GLY A 907 60.09 39.12 2.47
CA GLY A 907 59.95 38.15 3.57
C GLY A 907 58.50 37.83 4.00
N ARG A 908 57.53 37.91 3.09
CA ARG A 908 56.11 37.65 3.34
C ARG A 908 55.82 36.15 3.43
N SER A 909 55.04 35.74 4.42
CA SER A 909 54.61 34.35 4.58
C SER A 909 53.33 34.07 3.78
N VAL A 910 53.35 33.04 2.93
CA VAL A 910 52.20 32.63 2.10
C VAL A 910 51.91 31.14 2.30
N VAL A 911 50.63 30.75 2.33
CA VAL A 911 50.22 29.33 2.41
C VAL A 911 49.86 28.86 1.01
N VAL A 912 50.55 27.83 0.51
CA VAL A 912 50.27 27.23 -0.80
C VAL A 912 48.86 26.65 -0.81
N THR A 913 47.98 27.14 -1.67
CA THR A 913 46.61 26.64 -1.83
C THR A 913 46.49 25.70 -3.03
N SER A 914 47.36 25.87 -4.03
CA SER A 914 47.44 24.99 -5.19
C SER A 914 48.85 25.06 -5.80
N TYR A 915 49.35 23.93 -6.29
CA TYR A 915 50.65 23.82 -6.93
C TYR A 915 50.51 23.15 -8.29
N ASN A 916 51.15 23.70 -9.31
CA ASN A 916 51.44 23.03 -10.58
C ASN A 916 52.87 23.36 -11.05
N PRO A 917 53.42 22.65 -12.05
CA PRO A 917 54.83 22.79 -12.45
C PRO A 917 55.26 24.16 -13.00
N THR A 918 54.32 25.05 -13.33
CA THR A 918 54.60 26.39 -13.88
C THR A 918 54.11 27.53 -12.99
N ARG A 919 53.30 27.21 -11.95
CA ARG A 919 52.55 28.16 -11.13
C ARG A 919 52.27 27.64 -9.74
N ILE A 920 52.46 28.52 -8.76
CA ILE A 920 52.10 28.28 -7.37
C ILE A 920 51.03 29.30 -7.00
N ILE A 921 49.85 28.83 -6.60
CA ILE A 921 48.84 29.70 -6.02
C ILE A 921 48.97 29.58 -4.51
N ALA A 922 49.18 30.71 -3.86
CA ALA A 922 49.28 30.77 -2.41
C ALA A 922 48.40 31.90 -1.87
N ARG A 923 48.13 31.87 -0.57
CA ARG A 923 47.38 32.90 0.13
C ARG A 923 48.32 33.60 1.09
N ASP A 924 48.49 34.92 0.96
CA ASP A 924 49.26 35.70 1.93
C ASP A 924 48.64 35.53 3.32
N THR A 925 49.44 35.05 4.26
CA THR A 925 49.00 34.79 5.64
C THR A 925 48.56 36.07 6.35
N ARG A 926 49.04 37.24 5.91
CA ARG A 926 48.68 38.53 6.52
C ARG A 926 47.36 39.07 5.97
N THR A 927 47.12 38.96 4.67
CA THR A 927 45.98 39.61 4.00
C THR A 927 44.94 38.65 3.42
N GLY A 928 45.13 37.34 3.53
CA GLY A 928 44.22 36.36 2.94
C GLY A 928 44.10 36.46 1.42
N THR A 929 44.89 37.31 0.77
CA THR A 929 44.82 37.60 -0.66
C THR A 929 45.55 36.51 -1.42
N LEU A 930 44.97 36.07 -2.54
CA LEU A 930 45.61 35.11 -3.43
C LEU A 930 46.79 35.80 -4.12
N VAL A 931 47.96 35.17 -4.03
CA VAL A 931 49.19 35.58 -4.69
C VAL A 931 49.66 34.45 -5.59
N ILE A 932 50.13 34.80 -6.77
CA ILE A 932 50.53 33.84 -7.80
C ILE A 932 52.04 33.91 -7.95
N GLY A 933 52.72 32.78 -7.74
CA GLY A 933 54.13 32.60 -7.99
C GLY A 933 54.32 32.01 -9.39
N VAL A 934 55.25 32.57 -10.16
CA VAL A 934 55.62 32.09 -11.49
C VAL A 934 57.01 31.48 -11.40
N THR A 935 57.13 30.18 -11.62
CA THR A 935 58.44 29.50 -11.60
C THR A 935 59.18 29.77 -12.91
N GLY A 936 60.29 30.53 -12.85
CA GLY A 936 61.16 30.77 -14.01
C GLY A 936 62.03 29.56 -14.36
N GLU A 937 62.59 29.50 -15.58
CA GLU A 937 63.49 28.41 -16.03
C GLU A 937 64.75 28.24 -15.16
N SER A 938 65.12 29.27 -14.38
CA SER A 938 66.26 29.25 -13.44
C SER A 938 65.92 28.75 -12.03
N GLU A 939 64.64 28.55 -11.69
CA GLU A 939 64.18 28.13 -10.36
C GLU A 939 63.62 26.71 -10.38
N ARG A 940 64.36 25.77 -10.99
CA ARG A 940 64.09 24.35 -10.77
C ARG A 940 64.45 24.02 -9.33
N PHE A 941 63.43 23.88 -8.49
CA PHE A 941 63.56 23.25 -7.18
C PHE A 941 64.35 21.96 -7.34
N SER A 942 65.52 21.85 -6.69
CA SER A 942 66.14 20.55 -6.50
C SER A 942 65.10 19.60 -5.88
N ASP A 943 65.13 18.30 -6.16
CA ASP A 943 64.11 17.29 -5.79
C ASP A 943 63.66 17.29 -4.31
N LYS A 944 64.29 18.09 -3.43
CA LYS A 944 63.94 18.28 -2.02
C LYS A 944 63.14 19.56 -1.70
N THR A 945 62.76 20.37 -2.69
CA THR A 945 62.18 21.72 -2.47
C THR A 945 60.86 21.99 -3.19
N VAL A 946 60.14 20.97 -3.68
CA VAL A 946 58.80 21.16 -4.27
C VAL A 946 57.79 21.56 -3.18
N PRO A 947 57.13 22.73 -3.27
CA PRO A 947 56.14 23.16 -2.27
C PRO A 947 54.89 22.27 -2.29
N GLN A 948 54.47 21.76 -1.14
CA GLN A 948 53.22 21.01 -1.01
C GLN A 948 52.04 21.94 -0.74
N VAL A 949 50.83 21.55 -1.15
CA VAL A 949 49.60 22.25 -0.74
C VAL A 949 49.54 22.29 0.80
N ASN A 950 49.18 23.44 1.35
CA ASN A 950 49.22 23.83 2.76
C ASN A 950 50.61 24.09 3.37
N SER A 951 51.70 24.02 2.59
CA SER A 951 53.01 24.48 3.08
C SER A 951 53.07 26.01 3.18
N VAL A 952 53.83 26.52 4.14
CA VAL A 952 54.10 27.96 4.31
C VAL A 952 55.43 28.30 3.64
N LEU A 953 55.43 29.27 2.73
CA LEU A 953 56.62 29.78 2.06
C LEU A 953 56.91 31.22 2.50
N ILE A 954 58.19 31.58 2.55
CA ILE A 954 58.64 32.96 2.72
C ILE A 954 59.02 33.50 1.34
N VAL A 955 58.40 34.61 0.95
CA VAL A 955 58.50 35.15 -0.42
C VAL A 955 58.64 36.66 -0.40
N ASP A 956 59.33 37.19 -1.41
CA ASP A 956 59.39 38.62 -1.69
C ASP A 956 58.30 38.97 -2.72
N LEU A 957 57.32 39.78 -2.33
CA LEU A 957 56.23 40.25 -3.18
C LEU A 957 56.70 41.39 -4.09
N VAL A 958 56.32 41.36 -5.36
CA VAL A 958 56.55 42.45 -6.32
C VAL A 958 55.24 43.23 -6.47
N TRP A 959 55.13 44.40 -5.83
CA TRP A 959 53.89 45.20 -5.83
C TRP A 959 53.41 45.57 -7.24
N GLU A 960 54.34 45.87 -8.16
CA GLU A 960 54.01 46.24 -9.54
C GLU A 960 53.38 45.10 -10.35
N MET A 961 53.54 43.84 -9.97
CA MET A 961 53.14 42.68 -10.78
C MET A 961 52.17 41.72 -10.08
N GLN A 962 51.90 41.88 -8.78
CA GLN A 962 51.12 40.90 -7.98
C GLN A 962 51.76 39.49 -7.96
N GLU A 963 53.05 39.43 -8.29
CA GLU A 963 53.86 38.21 -8.31
C GLU A 963 54.75 38.16 -7.08
N TRP A 964 55.36 37.00 -6.83
CA TRP A 964 56.33 36.84 -5.77
C TRP A 964 57.52 36.00 -6.21
N ARG A 965 58.66 36.21 -5.56
CA ARG A 965 59.89 35.42 -5.70
C ARG A 965 60.21 34.74 -4.39
N ILE A 966 60.82 33.56 -4.45
CA ILE A 966 61.27 32.89 -3.22
C ILE A 966 62.50 33.63 -2.72
N ALA A 967 62.48 33.99 -1.44
CA ALA A 967 63.59 34.64 -0.75
C ALA A 967 64.74 33.66 -0.44
#